data_AF-A0A944RXB1-F1
#
_entry.id   AF-A0A944RXB1-F1
#
_cell.length_a   1.000
_cell.length_b   1.000
_cell.length_c   1.000
_cell.angle_alpha   90.00
_cell.angle_beta   90.00
_cell.angle_gamma   90.00
#
_symmetry.space_group_name_H-M   'P 1'
#
loop_
_entity.id
_entity.type
_entity.pdbx_description
1 polymer ?
#
loop_
_entity_poly.entity_id
_entity_poly.type
_entity_poly.pdbx_seq_one_letter_code
_entity_poly.pdbx_strand_id
1 'polypeptide(L)'
;MRKRISIDELAPGMFVEAQVSGERDEGQLRHFLAPIDAVYAEETNKRARLTRRKYKQVAHSGGLLLSSQTHVEALRSTGLSVITINTDKGADVGAGVDTVGIPDDLAVDSANFTDILLGPEGGVTEPSTPAAQEEDCFLDVLESATAPRSDRLTSATPAVTGPNSRIPLGTSGKGWMKVETSADGQQAVLRVLSFGGDDTLGLEDVLQALEGSYGLRSGFDQTLISQLVAQAKSAPRHVIRGNFSVAEAQAPAAVAPASPPSNVEFTFLDGVEDADSLAFATLRTALALEDLDAILGLDPVTRGVIPGEKLAVTEQKSEDQSLLDIFGRQQEEEGPDLKAGEHVTLAGNSYVSEIFGYVCCLDELSVVSPLWLSPDGVEAYFIAFRQVGTPSVPTRQWLQQLCDQAGIIVGSRADAIDELTHGWPAQAEPRAILIASGTPPIPGQDAHISYEFDTALWPGAFLEDGSVDFHERNAYRCVERGQFIGTIHPATTGEPGRSVTGQTVEATDGEHDIFDLGENFRVEGDPKRLYARVDGSVRVRGNAVRLHEVIRVDGDVNFSMGNIDAGKDVYITGSIKPGFEIRLGGDLTIGGTIEGGAIVHAGGDVTVAGGIVGHDTKVVALGSVFAKFIQNASVIARLDVFAGNYLLNAEIRVGGRVVVRQTSDGRGGSIVGGQTLAGQRIDAWTVGSASTDRTIVGIVAPPETAAGVRKIEKTVEFCDQFVGRAFRTLGLETIDTTELKQLIDRTPKDERQPILTVLQQLKKATTTRARALEKRASLKNKSRKQLTGGEIHVRHIAHADVEIRISDQHITLDTDLDGPVFCWAENEVLAR
;
A
#
# COMPACT_ATOMS: atom_id res chain seq x y z
N MET A 1 -21.63 16.22 12.87
CA MET A 1 -21.75 17.11 11.71
C MET A 1 -21.78 18.53 12.26
N ARG A 2 -21.04 19.47 11.66
CA ARG A 2 -21.09 20.88 12.08
C ARG A 2 -22.30 21.55 11.44
N LYS A 3 -23.14 22.20 12.25
CA LYS A 3 -24.31 22.95 11.80
C LYS A 3 -24.32 24.33 12.48
N ARG A 4 -24.51 25.40 11.70
CA ARG A 4 -24.85 26.71 12.25
C ARG A 4 -26.35 26.77 12.51
N ILE A 5 -26.75 27.23 13.70
CA ILE A 5 -28.15 27.38 14.11
C ILE A 5 -28.38 28.79 14.69
N SER A 6 -29.64 29.22 14.74
CA SER A 6 -30.02 30.41 15.51
C SER A 6 -29.76 30.19 17.01
N ILE A 7 -29.38 31.23 17.74
CA ILE A 7 -29.28 31.18 19.20
C ILE A 7 -30.62 30.79 19.85
N ASP A 8 -31.74 31.03 19.15
CA ASP A 8 -33.08 30.71 19.65
C ASP A 8 -33.47 29.24 19.51
N GLU A 9 -32.81 28.51 18.60
CA GLU A 9 -32.92 27.06 18.45
C GLU A 9 -32.03 26.30 19.47
N LEU A 10 -31.15 27.01 20.18
CA LEU A 10 -30.20 26.43 21.13
C LEU A 10 -30.93 25.85 22.34
N ALA A 11 -30.72 24.56 22.60
CA ALA A 11 -31.35 23.79 23.67
C ALA A 11 -30.33 23.04 24.55
N PRO A 12 -30.70 22.60 25.77
CA PRO A 12 -29.84 21.74 26.57
C PRO A 12 -29.51 20.42 25.86
N GLY A 13 -28.35 19.86 26.15
CA GLY A 13 -27.78 18.69 25.48
C GLY A 13 -26.88 19.04 24.29
N MET A 14 -27.14 20.13 23.57
CA MET A 14 -26.33 20.52 22.41
C MET A 14 -24.87 20.85 22.77
N PHE A 15 -23.92 20.53 21.87
CA PHE A 15 -22.51 20.88 21.99
C PHE A 15 -22.17 22.08 21.09
N VAL A 16 -21.82 23.21 21.71
CA VAL A 16 -21.37 24.44 21.04
C VAL A 16 -19.87 24.36 20.81
N GLU A 17 -19.40 24.51 19.57
CA GLU A 17 -17.96 24.58 19.31
C GLU A 17 -17.42 25.97 19.63
N ALA A 18 -16.34 26.00 20.43
CA ALA A 18 -15.84 27.23 21.04
C ALA A 18 -14.39 27.10 21.48
N GLN A 19 -13.67 28.20 21.36
CA GLN A 19 -12.37 28.42 21.98
C GLN A 19 -12.53 29.23 23.28
N VAL A 20 -11.41 29.59 23.90
CA VAL A 20 -11.36 30.42 25.09
C VAL A 20 -10.61 31.70 24.78
N SER A 21 -11.21 32.85 25.10
CA SER A 21 -10.48 34.11 25.23
C SER A 21 -10.08 34.34 26.68
N GLY A 22 -8.82 34.72 26.91
CA GLY A 22 -8.29 35.05 28.24
C GLY A 22 -7.90 36.52 28.29
N GLU A 23 -8.40 37.26 29.27
CA GLU A 23 -8.15 38.70 29.42
C GLU A 23 -7.67 39.01 30.84
N ARG A 24 -6.66 39.88 30.97
CA ARG A 24 -6.11 40.28 32.27
C ARG A 24 -6.83 41.54 32.75
N ASP A 25 -7.56 41.40 33.84
CA ASP A 25 -8.44 42.42 34.39
C ASP A 25 -8.14 42.58 35.88
N GLU A 26 -7.69 43.78 36.28
CA GLU A 26 -7.15 44.11 37.61
C GLU A 26 -6.08 43.11 38.12
N GLY A 27 -5.23 42.61 37.21
CA GLY A 27 -4.16 41.65 37.52
C GLY A 27 -4.61 40.19 37.65
N GLN A 28 -5.92 39.90 37.60
CA GLN A 28 -6.43 38.52 37.52
C GLN A 28 -6.75 38.12 36.09
N LEU A 29 -6.35 36.92 35.68
CA LEU A 29 -6.71 36.36 34.39
C LEU A 29 -8.17 35.85 34.44
N ARG A 30 -9.05 36.42 33.61
CA ARG A 30 -10.46 36.03 33.49
C ARG A 30 -10.64 35.31 32.15
N HIS A 31 -11.28 34.13 32.18
CA HIS A 31 -11.54 33.31 31.00
C HIS A 31 -12.98 33.48 30.51
N PHE A 32 -13.17 33.55 29.20
CA PHE A 32 -14.46 33.71 28.54
C PHE A 32 -14.61 32.73 27.37
N LEU A 33 -15.85 32.30 27.10
CA LEU A 33 -16.16 31.48 25.94
C LEU A 33 -16.11 32.32 24.66
N ALA A 34 -15.40 31.84 23.64
CA ALA A 34 -15.35 32.43 22.30
C ALA A 34 -15.87 31.40 21.28
N PRO A 35 -17.20 31.35 21.02
CA PRO A 35 -17.78 30.38 20.10
C PRO A 35 -17.34 30.59 18.64
N ILE A 36 -17.13 29.49 17.92
CA ILE A 36 -16.52 29.50 16.58
C ILE A 36 -17.57 29.88 15.52
N ASP A 37 -17.17 30.75 14.60
CA ASP A 37 -17.99 31.36 13.54
C ASP A 37 -19.28 32.04 14.04
N ALA A 38 -19.30 32.49 15.29
CA ALA A 38 -20.49 33.04 15.90
C ALA A 38 -20.72 34.51 15.48
N VAL A 39 -21.96 34.84 15.14
CA VAL A 39 -22.38 36.18 14.71
C VAL A 39 -23.09 36.88 15.86
N TYR A 40 -22.81 38.16 16.07
CA TYR A 40 -23.50 39.00 17.06
C TYR A 40 -24.66 39.77 16.41
N ALA A 41 -25.75 39.96 17.15
CA ALA A 41 -26.93 40.74 16.74
C ALA A 41 -26.75 42.24 16.96
N GLU A 42 -26.00 42.61 18.00
CA GLU A 42 -25.78 43.98 18.48
C GLU A 42 -24.34 44.12 19.03
N GLU A 43 -23.81 45.34 19.09
CA GLU A 43 -22.48 45.66 19.67
C GLU A 43 -22.46 45.53 21.21
N THR A 44 -22.67 44.31 21.73
CA THR A 44 -22.67 44.05 23.17
C THR A 44 -21.36 43.40 23.64
N ASN A 45 -20.60 44.09 24.49
CA ASN A 45 -19.38 43.57 25.13
C ASN A 45 -19.64 42.48 26.20
N LYS A 46 -20.79 41.80 26.16
CA LYS A 46 -21.20 40.78 27.14
C LYS A 46 -20.64 39.41 26.75
N ARG A 47 -19.49 39.02 27.29
CA ARG A 47 -18.91 37.69 27.06
C ARG A 47 -19.30 36.67 28.14
N ALA A 48 -19.57 35.43 27.74
CA ALA A 48 -19.89 34.35 28.68
C ALA A 48 -18.66 33.93 29.50
N ARG A 49 -18.58 34.38 30.76
CA ARG A 49 -17.46 34.08 31.67
C ARG A 49 -17.43 32.59 32.04
N LEU A 50 -16.25 31.98 31.93
CA LEU A 50 -16.01 30.59 32.30
C LEU A 50 -15.41 30.47 33.70
N THR A 51 -15.86 29.47 34.45
CA THR A 51 -15.18 29.01 35.68
C THR A 51 -13.92 28.23 35.30
N ARG A 52 -12.91 28.15 36.18
CA ARG A 52 -11.63 27.46 35.90
C ARG A 52 -11.82 25.99 35.47
N ARG A 53 -12.87 25.31 35.96
CA ARG A 53 -13.27 23.94 35.55
C ARG A 53 -13.82 23.91 34.11
N LYS A 54 -14.74 24.82 33.75
CA LYS A 54 -15.26 24.92 32.37
C LYS A 54 -14.20 25.43 31.39
N TYR A 55 -13.26 26.26 31.83
CA TYR A 55 -12.10 26.68 31.05
C TYR A 55 -11.26 25.47 30.61
N LYS A 56 -10.78 24.65 31.57
CA LYS A 56 -10.07 23.39 31.28
C LYS A 56 -10.87 22.51 30.31
N GLN A 57 -12.18 22.37 30.55
CA GLN A 57 -13.06 21.57 29.71
C GLN A 57 -13.08 22.06 28.25
N VAL A 58 -13.43 23.32 28.01
CA VAL A 58 -13.53 23.88 26.64
C VAL A 58 -12.19 23.82 25.91
N ALA A 59 -11.09 24.12 26.59
CA ALA A 59 -9.75 24.03 26.03
C ALA A 59 -9.35 22.60 25.62
N HIS A 60 -9.95 21.57 26.23
CA HIS A 60 -9.69 20.17 25.92
C HIS A 60 -10.69 19.57 24.91
N SER A 61 -11.98 19.92 24.99
CA SER A 61 -13.03 19.38 24.10
C SER A 61 -13.29 20.18 22.82
N GLY A 62 -12.71 21.38 22.68
CA GLY A 62 -12.93 22.28 21.53
C GLY A 62 -14.32 22.94 21.53
N GLY A 63 -14.96 23.02 22.70
CA GLY A 63 -16.35 23.47 22.83
C GLY A 63 -16.98 23.11 24.16
N LEU A 64 -18.24 23.51 24.35
CA LEU A 64 -19.00 23.39 25.59
C LEU A 64 -20.33 22.64 25.37
N LEU A 65 -20.54 21.57 26.14
CA LEU A 65 -21.82 20.88 26.23
C LEU A 65 -22.81 21.67 27.11
N LEU A 66 -24.01 21.94 26.61
CA LEU A 66 -25.02 22.75 27.31
C LEU A 66 -25.86 21.90 28.26
N SER A 67 -25.30 21.51 29.41
CA SER A 67 -25.96 20.61 30.36
C SER A 67 -27.16 21.17 31.15
N SER A 68 -27.61 22.42 30.92
CA SER A 68 -28.76 23.00 31.62
C SER A 68 -29.38 24.20 30.89
N GLN A 69 -30.65 24.50 31.21
CA GLN A 69 -31.37 25.69 30.74
C GLN A 69 -30.58 26.99 31.01
N THR A 70 -30.01 27.11 32.21
CA THR A 70 -29.24 28.28 32.64
C THR A 70 -27.97 28.50 31.81
N HIS A 71 -27.41 27.44 31.19
CA HIS A 71 -26.28 27.57 30.25
C HIS A 71 -26.74 28.12 28.89
N VAL A 72 -27.93 27.74 28.42
CA VAL A 72 -28.55 28.28 27.19
C VAL A 72 -28.88 29.76 27.38
N GLU A 73 -29.53 30.11 28.50
CA GLU A 73 -29.90 31.49 28.86
C GLU A 73 -28.67 32.39 29.01
N ALA A 74 -27.60 31.89 29.65
CA ALA A 74 -26.33 32.61 29.76
C ALA A 74 -25.72 32.93 28.38
N LEU A 75 -25.82 32.04 27.40
CA LEU A 75 -25.36 32.32 26.03
C LEU A 75 -26.27 33.28 25.28
N ARG A 76 -27.60 33.14 25.38
CA ARG A 76 -28.54 34.13 24.80
C ARG A 76 -28.29 35.54 25.36
N SER A 77 -27.88 35.66 26.62
CA SER A 77 -27.52 36.96 27.24
C SER A 77 -26.27 37.65 26.67
N THR A 78 -25.50 36.98 25.80
CA THR A 78 -24.28 37.53 25.15
C THR A 78 -24.54 38.26 23.83
N GLY A 79 -25.79 38.33 23.35
CA GLY A 79 -26.13 39.05 22.11
C GLY A 79 -25.69 38.35 20.82
N LEU A 80 -25.39 37.06 20.87
CA LEU A 80 -25.17 36.21 19.69
C LEU A 80 -26.48 35.94 18.95
N SER A 81 -26.48 35.98 17.61
CA SER A 81 -27.61 35.63 16.75
C SER A 81 -27.48 34.23 16.16
N VAL A 82 -26.27 33.84 15.72
CA VAL A 82 -25.98 32.55 15.06
C VAL A 82 -24.76 31.92 15.69
N ILE A 83 -24.79 30.61 15.92
CA ILE A 83 -23.73 29.86 16.60
C ILE A 83 -23.49 28.49 15.95
N THR A 84 -22.25 28.01 15.99
CA THR A 84 -21.88 26.68 15.45
C THR A 84 -22.00 25.60 16.51
N ILE A 85 -22.79 24.57 16.22
CA ILE A 85 -22.90 23.35 17.03
C ILE A 85 -22.34 22.13 16.31
N ASN A 86 -21.94 21.11 17.07
CA ASN A 86 -21.60 19.79 16.54
C ASN A 86 -22.63 18.76 16.99
N THR A 87 -23.39 18.22 16.04
CA THR A 87 -24.51 17.30 16.32
C THR A 87 -24.08 16.02 17.00
N ASP A 88 -22.90 15.50 16.63
CA ASP A 88 -22.46 14.14 17.01
C ASP A 88 -21.87 14.10 18.42
N LYS A 89 -21.68 15.28 19.04
CA LYS A 89 -21.26 15.45 20.43
C LYS A 89 -22.40 15.94 21.33
N GLY A 90 -23.62 16.08 20.79
CA GLY A 90 -24.69 16.92 21.35
C GLY A 90 -25.97 16.19 21.77
N ALA A 91 -25.91 14.88 22.05
CA ALA A 91 -27.11 14.06 22.31
C ALA A 91 -27.00 12.97 23.39
N ASP A 92 -25.94 12.94 24.21
CA ASP A 92 -25.71 11.89 25.24
C ASP A 92 -25.89 12.37 26.69
N VAL A 93 -27.07 12.89 27.04
CA VAL A 93 -27.45 13.17 28.44
C VAL A 93 -28.91 12.80 28.71
N GLY A 94 -29.12 11.60 29.26
CA GLY A 94 -30.36 11.28 29.98
C GLY A 94 -30.49 12.13 31.24
N ALA A 95 -31.71 12.55 31.58
CA ALA A 95 -31.94 13.50 32.67
C ALA A 95 -31.68 12.89 34.06
N GLY A 96 -30.54 13.24 34.67
CA GLY A 96 -30.22 12.85 36.06
C GLY A 96 -28.74 12.95 36.42
N VAL A 97 -28.22 14.17 36.63
CA VAL A 97 -26.84 14.39 37.08
C VAL A 97 -26.79 15.38 38.25
N ASP A 98 -26.73 14.86 39.47
CA ASP A 98 -26.36 15.63 40.65
C ASP A 98 -24.86 15.99 40.62
N THR A 99 -24.52 17.18 41.10
CA THR A 99 -23.14 17.69 41.03
C THR A 99 -22.25 17.11 42.14
N VAL A 100 -21.33 16.22 41.78
CA VAL A 100 -20.21 15.81 42.64
C VAL A 100 -18.87 16.32 42.08
N GLY A 101 -17.94 16.67 42.96
CA GLY A 101 -16.65 17.25 42.62
C GLY A 101 -15.65 16.23 42.06
N ILE A 102 -14.83 16.68 41.12
CA ILE A 102 -13.59 16.00 40.70
C ILE A 102 -12.47 16.43 41.66
N PRO A 103 -11.75 15.51 42.33
CA PRO A 103 -10.38 15.75 42.74
C PRO A 103 -9.47 15.67 41.51
N ASP A 104 -8.75 16.75 41.19
CA ASP A 104 -7.73 16.75 40.14
C ASP A 104 -6.53 15.90 40.64
N ASP A 105 -6.44 14.62 40.25
CA ASP A 105 -5.15 13.91 40.07
C ASP A 105 -5.34 12.58 39.29
N LEU A 106 -4.41 12.24 38.38
CA LEU A 106 -4.38 11.09 37.43
C LEU A 106 -4.83 11.34 35.97
N ALA A 107 -4.69 12.56 35.45
CA ALA A 107 -4.19 12.69 34.08
C ALA A 107 -2.69 12.32 34.07
N VAL A 108 -2.22 11.67 33.01
CA VAL A 108 -0.76 11.58 32.72
C VAL A 108 -0.44 12.69 31.73
N ASP A 109 -0.52 13.93 32.23
CA ASP A 109 0.07 15.08 31.54
C ASP A 109 1.59 15.01 31.72
N SER A 110 2.34 15.39 30.69
CA SER A 110 3.82 15.35 30.67
C SER A 110 4.48 16.17 31.79
N ALA A 111 3.76 17.16 32.34
CA ALA A 111 4.24 18.08 33.38
C ALA A 111 4.66 17.42 34.72
N ASN A 112 4.20 16.20 35.02
CA ASN A 112 4.49 15.51 36.30
C ASN A 112 5.41 14.27 36.14
N PHE A 113 6.09 14.08 35.01
CA PHE A 113 6.92 12.89 34.77
C PHE A 113 8.12 12.78 35.73
N THR A 114 8.78 13.90 36.02
CA THR A 114 10.01 13.99 36.83
C THR A 114 9.79 13.67 38.32
N ASP A 115 8.76 14.25 38.93
CA ASP A 115 8.48 14.12 40.36
C ASP A 115 8.16 12.67 40.77
N ILE A 116 7.53 11.90 39.89
CA ILE A 116 7.17 10.49 40.15
C ILE A 116 8.42 9.59 40.12
N LEU A 117 9.44 9.94 39.33
CA LEU A 117 10.70 9.20 39.23
C LEU A 117 11.61 9.44 40.45
N LEU A 118 11.75 10.69 40.88
CA LEU A 118 12.58 11.08 42.02
C LEU A 118 11.97 10.61 43.36
N GLY A 119 10.65 10.72 43.51
CA GLY A 119 9.91 10.28 44.69
C GLY A 119 9.80 11.33 45.80
N PRO A 120 8.71 11.32 46.59
CA PRO A 120 8.43 12.38 47.55
C PRO A 120 9.10 12.16 48.90
N GLU A 121 9.67 13.23 49.48
CA GLU A 121 9.74 13.39 50.93
C GLU A 121 8.33 13.58 51.53
N GLY A 122 8.21 13.46 52.85
CA GLY A 122 6.94 13.12 53.51
C GLY A 122 5.79 14.13 53.38
N GLY A 123 4.64 13.67 52.89
CA GLY A 123 3.35 14.36 52.96
C GLY A 123 2.19 13.40 52.65
N VAL A 124 1.19 13.30 53.53
CA VAL A 124 0.10 12.31 53.43
C VAL A 124 -1.25 13.00 53.16
N THR A 125 -1.86 12.70 52.03
CA THR A 125 -3.28 12.97 51.74
C THR A 125 -3.88 11.90 50.82
N GLU A 126 -5.10 11.47 51.12
CA GLU A 126 -5.81 10.41 50.39
C GLU A 126 -6.59 10.92 49.16
N PRO A 127 -6.64 10.12 48.08
CA PRO A 127 -7.84 10.07 47.25
C PRO A 127 -8.34 8.64 46.97
N SER A 128 -9.59 8.54 46.52
CA SER A 128 -10.39 7.30 46.50
C SER A 128 -10.87 6.86 45.11
N THR A 129 -11.13 5.55 44.94
CA THR A 129 -11.30 4.84 43.67
C THR A 129 -12.76 4.49 43.28
N PRO A 130 -13.09 4.40 41.96
CA PRO A 130 -14.41 4.02 41.41
C PRO A 130 -14.42 2.59 40.77
N ALA A 131 -15.43 2.28 39.93
CA ALA A 131 -15.62 1.11 39.03
C ALA A 131 -16.73 1.47 38.01
N ALA A 132 -16.97 0.84 36.85
CA ALA A 132 -16.21 -0.04 35.92
C ALA A 132 -17.05 -0.27 34.62
N GLN A 133 -16.62 -1.19 33.74
CA GLN A 133 -17.30 -1.82 32.57
C GLN A 133 -17.01 -1.26 31.15
N GLU A 134 -17.39 -2.05 30.13
CA GLU A 134 -16.63 -2.32 28.88
C GLU A 134 -17.53 -2.47 27.63
N GLU A 135 -16.90 -2.45 26.45
CA GLU A 135 -17.43 -2.44 25.06
C GLU A 135 -16.50 -3.31 24.17
N ASP A 136 -16.83 -3.91 23.02
CA ASP A 136 -18.08 -4.28 22.30
C ASP A 136 -17.71 -5.38 21.23
N CYS A 137 -18.67 -6.07 20.55
CA CYS A 137 -18.35 -6.96 19.41
C CYS A 137 -19.53 -7.20 18.42
N PHE A 138 -19.23 -7.31 17.11
CA PHE A 138 -20.20 -7.13 16.00
C PHE A 138 -20.04 -8.18 14.86
N LEU A 139 -21.14 -8.74 14.31
CA LEU A 139 -21.17 -9.44 13.00
C LEU A 139 -22.60 -9.85 12.57
N ASP A 140 -23.00 -9.54 11.32
CA ASP A 140 -23.77 -10.39 10.37
C ASP A 140 -24.36 -9.58 9.18
N VAL A 141 -24.23 -10.09 7.93
CA VAL A 141 -24.91 -9.58 6.71
C VAL A 141 -25.07 -10.70 5.66
N LEU A 142 -26.30 -10.99 5.19
CA LEU A 142 -26.61 -11.65 3.91
C LEU A 142 -28.14 -11.70 3.65
N GLU A 143 -28.66 -11.21 2.51
CA GLU A 143 -29.80 -11.84 1.78
C GLU A 143 -30.22 -11.21 0.41
N SER A 144 -30.51 -12.09 -0.56
CA SER A 144 -31.50 -12.05 -1.68
C SER A 144 -31.68 -10.89 -2.71
N ALA A 145 -31.25 -11.19 -3.96
CA ALA A 145 -32.02 -11.29 -5.23
C ALA A 145 -33.09 -10.27 -5.72
N THR A 146 -33.01 -9.84 -7.00
CA THR A 146 -33.94 -10.17 -8.15
C THR A 146 -33.68 -9.33 -9.43
N ALA A 147 -34.15 -9.77 -10.62
CA ALA A 147 -34.07 -9.03 -11.89
C ALA A 147 -35.19 -9.43 -12.92
N PRO A 148 -35.63 -8.55 -13.84
CA PRO A 148 -36.71 -8.81 -14.83
C PRO A 148 -36.25 -9.04 -16.29
N ARG A 149 -37.20 -9.36 -17.19
CA ARG A 149 -37.03 -9.58 -18.66
C ARG A 149 -37.85 -8.61 -19.52
N SER A 150 -37.52 -8.52 -20.82
CA SER A 150 -38.37 -7.97 -21.91
C SER A 150 -38.31 -8.86 -23.17
N ASP A 151 -39.11 -8.57 -24.22
CA ASP A 151 -39.55 -9.53 -25.25
C ASP A 151 -39.89 -8.85 -26.62
N ARG A 152 -40.21 -9.63 -27.70
CA ARG A 152 -40.76 -9.26 -29.06
C ARG A 152 -39.75 -8.91 -30.20
N LEU A 153 -40.00 -9.09 -31.54
CA LEU A 153 -40.88 -9.96 -32.40
C LEU A 153 -40.56 -9.77 -33.93
N THR A 154 -41.15 -10.61 -34.83
CA THR A 154 -41.47 -10.39 -36.30
C THR A 154 -40.33 -10.23 -37.36
N SER A 155 -40.50 -10.34 -38.71
CA SER A 155 -41.27 -11.22 -39.67
C SER A 155 -41.25 -10.64 -41.13
N ALA A 156 -41.48 -11.31 -42.28
CA ALA A 156 -41.29 -12.70 -42.77
C ALA A 156 -41.73 -12.85 -44.29
N THR A 157 -40.97 -13.58 -45.12
CA THR A 157 -41.28 -14.16 -46.48
C THR A 157 -41.61 -13.22 -47.68
N PRO A 158 -41.24 -13.57 -48.94
CA PRO A 158 -42.02 -14.49 -49.82
C PRO A 158 -41.13 -15.41 -50.72
N ALA A 159 -41.58 -16.38 -51.52
CA ALA A 159 -42.73 -17.28 -51.57
C ALA A 159 -42.59 -18.18 -52.85
N VAL A 160 -41.70 -19.19 -52.82
CA VAL A 160 -41.66 -20.23 -53.87
C VAL A 160 -42.88 -21.16 -53.72
N THR A 161 -43.37 -21.77 -54.80
CA THR A 161 -44.41 -22.82 -54.76
C THR A 161 -43.98 -23.94 -53.82
N GLY A 162 -44.64 -24.02 -52.66
CA GLY A 162 -44.05 -24.65 -51.48
C GLY A 162 -43.87 -26.17 -51.56
N PRO A 163 -42.95 -26.75 -50.76
CA PRO A 163 -42.56 -28.17 -50.78
C PRO A 163 -43.62 -29.09 -50.15
N ASN A 164 -44.88 -28.96 -50.56
CA ASN A 164 -46.06 -29.68 -50.05
C ASN A 164 -47.18 -29.86 -51.08
N SER A 165 -47.01 -29.41 -52.34
CA SER A 165 -47.96 -29.68 -53.42
C SER A 165 -48.05 -31.18 -53.71
N ARG A 166 -49.29 -31.71 -53.76
CA ARG A 166 -49.55 -33.06 -54.27
C ARG A 166 -49.55 -32.99 -55.79
N ILE A 167 -48.65 -33.73 -56.45
CA ILE A 167 -48.60 -33.79 -57.91
C ILE A 167 -49.35 -35.04 -58.37
N PRO A 168 -50.38 -34.93 -59.23
CA PRO A 168 -51.16 -36.08 -59.69
C PRO A 168 -50.32 -37.00 -60.58
N LEU A 169 -50.68 -38.28 -60.63
CA LEU A 169 -50.06 -39.31 -61.46
C LEU A 169 -51.00 -39.73 -62.59
N GLY A 170 -50.43 -39.87 -63.78
CA GLY A 170 -51.16 -40.23 -65.01
C GLY A 170 -52.28 -39.24 -65.37
N THR A 171 -53.11 -39.64 -66.34
CA THR A 171 -54.22 -38.81 -66.84
C THR A 171 -55.52 -38.96 -66.04
N SER A 172 -55.58 -39.89 -65.07
CA SER A 172 -56.81 -40.18 -64.31
C SER A 172 -57.03 -39.27 -63.09
N GLY A 173 -55.98 -38.59 -62.62
CA GLY A 173 -56.03 -37.68 -61.47
C GLY A 173 -56.32 -38.33 -60.11
N LYS A 174 -56.33 -39.67 -60.02
CA LYS A 174 -56.60 -40.41 -58.78
C LYS A 174 -55.33 -40.69 -57.98
N GLY A 175 -54.26 -41.09 -58.66
CA GLY A 175 -52.95 -41.23 -58.07
C GLY A 175 -52.29 -39.87 -57.85
N TRP A 176 -51.40 -39.79 -56.86
CA TRP A 176 -50.56 -38.62 -56.61
C TRP A 176 -49.29 -39.01 -55.84
N MET A 177 -48.26 -38.17 -55.99
CA MET A 177 -47.01 -38.25 -55.21
C MET A 177 -46.69 -36.92 -54.54
N LYS A 178 -45.81 -36.98 -53.53
CA LYS A 178 -45.11 -35.83 -52.96
C LYS A 178 -43.62 -36.16 -52.83
N VAL A 179 -42.78 -35.32 -53.43
CA VAL A 179 -41.31 -35.36 -53.35
C VAL A 179 -40.81 -34.04 -52.78
N GLU A 180 -39.70 -34.07 -52.05
CA GLU A 180 -38.98 -32.90 -51.56
C GLU A 180 -37.55 -32.97 -52.12
N THR A 181 -37.15 -31.95 -52.88
CA THR A 181 -35.76 -31.77 -53.32
C THR A 181 -34.99 -30.94 -52.30
N SER A 182 -33.72 -31.27 -52.09
CA SER A 182 -32.81 -30.43 -51.30
C SER A 182 -32.47 -29.14 -52.06
N ALA A 183 -32.20 -28.06 -51.33
CA ALA A 183 -31.96 -26.73 -51.90
C ALA A 183 -30.60 -26.61 -52.62
N ASP A 184 -29.69 -27.53 -52.33
CA ASP A 184 -28.36 -27.71 -52.92
C ASP A 184 -28.34 -28.53 -54.22
N GLY A 185 -29.47 -29.14 -54.61
CA GLY A 185 -29.54 -30.06 -55.76
C GLY A 185 -28.80 -31.40 -55.57
N GLN A 186 -28.47 -31.79 -54.33
CA GLN A 186 -27.78 -33.05 -54.05
C GLN A 186 -28.72 -34.25 -53.92
N GLN A 187 -29.96 -34.08 -53.42
CA GLN A 187 -30.89 -35.20 -53.21
C GLN A 187 -32.36 -34.85 -53.45
N ALA A 188 -33.16 -35.87 -53.83
CA ALA A 188 -34.61 -35.81 -53.95
C ALA A 188 -35.27 -36.97 -53.19
N VAL A 189 -36.10 -36.64 -52.19
CA VAL A 189 -36.71 -37.59 -51.26
C VAL A 189 -38.22 -37.67 -51.50
N LEU A 190 -38.71 -38.81 -51.98
CA LEU A 190 -40.13 -39.12 -52.05
C LEU A 190 -40.67 -39.36 -50.63
N ARG A 191 -41.66 -38.54 -50.26
CA ARG A 191 -42.33 -38.59 -48.95
C ARG A 191 -43.62 -39.39 -48.97
N VAL A 192 -44.37 -39.32 -50.09
CA VAL A 192 -45.69 -39.95 -50.22
C VAL A 192 -45.91 -40.45 -51.65
N LEU A 193 -46.45 -41.67 -51.78
CA LEU A 193 -46.95 -42.23 -53.04
C LEU A 193 -48.31 -42.89 -52.81
N SER A 194 -49.30 -42.63 -53.67
CA SER A 194 -50.54 -43.40 -53.71
C SER A 194 -51.11 -43.44 -55.11
N PHE A 195 -51.66 -44.58 -55.52
CA PHE A 195 -52.32 -44.75 -56.81
C PHE A 195 -53.85 -44.55 -56.75
N GLY A 196 -54.42 -44.30 -55.56
CA GLY A 196 -55.83 -43.91 -55.42
C GLY A 196 -56.87 -44.94 -55.89
N GLY A 197 -56.49 -46.21 -56.00
CA GLY A 197 -57.31 -47.26 -56.60
C GLY A 197 -57.25 -47.32 -58.13
N ASP A 198 -56.16 -46.83 -58.74
CA ASP A 198 -55.89 -46.93 -60.17
C ASP A 198 -54.76 -47.93 -60.46
N ASP A 199 -55.11 -49.10 -60.96
CA ASP A 199 -54.16 -50.18 -61.23
C ASP A 199 -53.33 -49.95 -62.52
N THR A 200 -53.69 -48.96 -63.33
CA THR A 200 -53.02 -48.66 -64.62
C THR A 200 -51.66 -48.00 -64.43
N LEU A 201 -51.52 -47.13 -63.43
CA LEU A 201 -50.29 -46.35 -63.13
C LEU A 201 -49.07 -47.26 -62.95
N GLY A 202 -47.97 -46.97 -63.63
CA GLY A 202 -46.75 -47.78 -63.69
C GLY A 202 -45.50 -47.10 -63.12
N LEU A 203 -44.34 -47.67 -63.46
CA LEU A 203 -43.03 -47.08 -63.17
C LEU A 203 -42.80 -45.83 -64.04
N GLU A 204 -43.26 -45.87 -65.29
CA GLU A 204 -43.13 -44.79 -66.25
C GLU A 204 -43.90 -43.53 -65.81
N ASP A 205 -45.13 -43.64 -65.29
CA ASP A 205 -45.88 -42.49 -64.74
C ASP A 205 -45.15 -41.81 -63.56
N VAL A 206 -44.46 -42.62 -62.73
CA VAL A 206 -43.74 -42.13 -61.56
C VAL A 206 -42.43 -41.44 -61.97
N LEU A 207 -41.69 -41.99 -62.93
CA LEU A 207 -40.51 -41.35 -63.51
C LEU A 207 -40.86 -40.08 -64.30
N GLN A 208 -41.91 -40.12 -65.13
CA GLN A 208 -42.37 -38.96 -65.90
C GLN A 208 -42.84 -37.81 -64.99
N ALA A 209 -43.41 -38.09 -63.82
CA ALA A 209 -43.73 -37.07 -62.83
C ALA A 209 -42.47 -36.50 -62.14
N LEU A 210 -41.46 -37.32 -61.85
CA LEU A 210 -40.17 -36.87 -61.30
C LEU A 210 -39.43 -35.94 -62.28
N GLU A 211 -39.30 -36.36 -63.54
CA GLU A 211 -38.65 -35.57 -64.59
C GLU A 211 -39.46 -34.31 -64.97
N GLY A 212 -40.75 -34.50 -65.28
CA GLY A 212 -41.59 -33.46 -65.87
C GLY A 212 -42.18 -32.44 -64.89
N SER A 213 -42.36 -32.82 -63.61
CA SER A 213 -42.99 -31.95 -62.59
C SER A 213 -42.07 -31.56 -61.44
N TYR A 214 -41.02 -32.33 -61.14
CA TYR A 214 -39.97 -31.95 -60.18
C TYR A 214 -38.63 -31.56 -60.86
N GLY A 215 -38.51 -31.73 -62.18
CA GLY A 215 -37.39 -31.21 -62.99
C GLY A 215 -36.11 -32.06 -62.96
N LEU A 216 -36.13 -33.22 -62.30
CA LEU A 216 -34.98 -34.10 -62.12
C LEU A 216 -34.50 -34.70 -63.47
N ARG A 217 -33.19 -34.90 -63.64
CA ARG A 217 -32.59 -35.40 -64.89
C ARG A 217 -31.57 -36.53 -64.73
N SER A 218 -31.08 -36.76 -63.52
CA SER A 218 -29.95 -37.64 -63.20
C SER A 218 -30.11 -38.26 -61.81
N GLY A 219 -29.34 -39.30 -61.50
CA GLY A 219 -29.22 -39.85 -60.15
C GLY A 219 -30.34 -40.80 -59.68
N PHE A 220 -31.30 -41.17 -60.54
CA PHE A 220 -32.48 -41.96 -60.13
C PHE A 220 -32.17 -43.38 -59.62
N ASP A 221 -32.60 -43.71 -58.39
CA ASP A 221 -32.65 -45.11 -57.92
C ASP A 221 -33.88 -45.83 -58.49
N GLN A 222 -33.76 -46.26 -59.74
CA GLN A 222 -34.82 -47.02 -60.43
C GLN A 222 -35.19 -48.32 -59.69
N THR A 223 -34.23 -48.94 -58.98
CA THR A 223 -34.45 -50.13 -58.16
C THR A 223 -35.44 -49.84 -57.03
N LEU A 224 -35.19 -48.82 -56.22
CA LEU A 224 -36.05 -48.43 -55.10
C LEU A 224 -37.41 -47.91 -55.59
N ILE A 225 -37.43 -47.08 -56.64
CA ILE A 225 -38.67 -46.58 -57.25
C ILE A 225 -39.54 -47.76 -57.75
N SER A 226 -38.94 -48.78 -58.38
CA SER A 226 -39.69 -49.96 -58.87
C SER A 226 -40.30 -50.78 -57.73
N GLN A 227 -39.61 -50.88 -56.58
CA GLN A 227 -40.14 -51.56 -55.38
C GLN A 227 -41.33 -50.80 -54.79
N LEU A 228 -41.25 -49.47 -54.71
CA LEU A 228 -42.36 -48.61 -54.25
C LEU A 228 -43.59 -48.73 -55.16
N VAL A 229 -43.38 -48.78 -56.48
CA VAL A 229 -44.45 -48.97 -57.47
C VAL A 229 -45.08 -50.36 -57.36
N ALA A 230 -44.28 -51.41 -57.17
CA ALA A 230 -44.80 -52.76 -56.94
C ALA A 230 -45.60 -52.87 -55.63
N GLN A 231 -45.15 -52.20 -54.56
CA GLN A 231 -45.87 -52.10 -53.30
C GLN A 231 -47.18 -51.28 -53.42
N ALA A 232 -47.18 -50.24 -54.25
CA ALA A 232 -48.40 -49.48 -54.54
C ALA A 232 -49.43 -50.33 -55.29
N LYS A 233 -49.01 -51.12 -56.29
CA LYS A 233 -49.90 -52.03 -57.04
C LYS A 233 -50.44 -53.20 -56.20
N SER A 234 -49.70 -53.71 -55.22
CA SER A 234 -50.20 -54.81 -54.37
C SER A 234 -51.28 -54.38 -53.37
N ALA A 235 -51.36 -53.07 -53.07
CA ALA A 235 -52.38 -52.49 -52.20
C ALA A 235 -52.86 -51.12 -52.75
N PRO A 236 -53.62 -51.08 -53.87
CA PRO A 236 -53.83 -49.85 -54.66
C PRO A 236 -54.64 -48.74 -53.96
N ARG A 237 -55.32 -49.06 -52.86
CA ARG A 237 -56.01 -48.08 -51.97
C ARG A 237 -55.14 -47.57 -50.81
N HIS A 238 -53.92 -48.08 -50.65
CA HIS A 238 -53.02 -47.66 -49.58
C HIS A 238 -52.28 -46.36 -49.96
N VAL A 239 -51.73 -45.69 -48.94
CA VAL A 239 -50.87 -44.51 -49.10
C VAL A 239 -49.52 -44.86 -48.51
N ILE A 240 -48.52 -45.08 -49.37
CA ILE A 240 -47.15 -45.28 -48.94
C ILE A 240 -46.62 -43.94 -48.42
N ARG A 241 -45.99 -43.96 -47.25
CA ARG A 241 -45.32 -42.81 -46.63
C ARG A 241 -43.97 -43.27 -46.09
N GLY A 242 -42.94 -42.44 -46.24
CA GLY A 242 -41.59 -42.74 -45.77
C GLY A 242 -40.62 -41.64 -46.17
N ASN A 243 -39.33 -41.93 -46.06
CA ASN A 243 -38.24 -41.03 -46.46
C ASN A 243 -37.40 -41.78 -47.51
N PHE A 244 -37.92 -41.85 -48.74
CA PHE A 244 -37.31 -42.64 -49.80
C PHE A 244 -36.47 -41.74 -50.68
N SER A 245 -35.14 -41.86 -50.63
CA SER A 245 -34.29 -41.20 -51.62
C SER A 245 -34.58 -41.82 -52.99
N VAL A 246 -34.96 -40.99 -53.96
CA VAL A 246 -35.35 -41.42 -55.32
C VAL A 246 -34.44 -40.85 -56.39
N ALA A 247 -33.68 -39.79 -56.11
CA ALA A 247 -32.51 -39.39 -56.88
C ALA A 247 -31.45 -38.77 -55.96
N GLU A 248 -30.17 -39.08 -56.21
CA GLU A 248 -29.03 -38.46 -55.53
C GLU A 248 -27.96 -38.05 -56.54
N ALA A 249 -27.28 -36.94 -56.29
CA ALA A 249 -26.14 -36.50 -57.07
C ALA A 249 -24.97 -37.47 -56.89
N GLN A 250 -24.15 -37.61 -57.92
CA GLN A 250 -23.05 -38.57 -57.90
C GLN A 250 -21.88 -37.99 -57.09
N ALA A 251 -21.88 -38.29 -55.78
CA ALA A 251 -21.04 -37.63 -54.80
C ALA A 251 -19.53 -37.67 -55.14
N PRO A 252 -18.81 -36.54 -55.01
CA PRO A 252 -17.35 -36.54 -55.09
C PRO A 252 -16.75 -37.43 -54.00
N ALA A 253 -15.62 -38.08 -54.30
CA ALA A 253 -14.93 -38.91 -53.33
C ALA A 253 -14.37 -38.03 -52.19
N ALA A 254 -14.81 -38.28 -50.96
CA ALA A 254 -14.49 -37.43 -49.81
C ALA A 254 -12.98 -37.41 -49.50
N VAL A 255 -12.32 -36.31 -49.83
CA VAL A 255 -10.96 -35.99 -49.39
C VAL A 255 -11.01 -35.51 -47.94
N ALA A 256 -10.07 -35.95 -47.10
CA ALA A 256 -10.07 -35.61 -45.68
C ALA A 256 -9.65 -34.15 -45.44
N PRO A 257 -10.28 -33.42 -44.50
CA PRO A 257 -10.02 -32.00 -44.26
C PRO A 257 -8.77 -31.78 -43.38
N ALA A 258 -7.60 -32.23 -43.85
CA ALA A 258 -6.30 -32.04 -43.17
C ALA A 258 -5.11 -32.22 -44.13
N SER A 259 -5.12 -31.53 -45.28
CA SER A 259 -3.98 -31.51 -46.22
C SER A 259 -3.91 -30.14 -46.92
N PRO A 260 -2.71 -29.63 -47.25
CA PRO A 260 -2.58 -28.40 -48.02
C PRO A 260 -3.28 -28.52 -49.39
N PRO A 261 -3.72 -27.40 -50.00
CA PRO A 261 -4.41 -27.43 -51.27
C PRO A 261 -3.54 -28.12 -52.33
N SER A 262 -4.06 -29.18 -52.94
CA SER A 262 -3.31 -30.13 -53.77
C SER A 262 -2.90 -29.61 -55.15
N ASN A 263 -2.89 -28.29 -55.30
CA ASN A 263 -2.51 -27.52 -56.46
C ASN A 263 -1.52 -26.38 -56.11
N VAL A 264 -0.92 -26.36 -54.92
CA VAL A 264 0.08 -25.35 -54.52
C VAL A 264 1.38 -26.00 -54.02
N GLU A 265 2.49 -25.67 -54.66
CA GLU A 265 3.85 -26.07 -54.29
C GLU A 265 4.57 -24.89 -53.60
N PHE A 266 5.02 -25.08 -52.36
CA PHE A 266 5.63 -24.03 -51.53
C PHE A 266 7.16 -24.02 -51.63
N THR A 267 7.71 -23.35 -52.64
CA THR A 267 9.16 -23.29 -52.90
C THR A 267 9.98 -22.65 -51.77
N PHE A 268 9.38 -21.88 -50.84
CA PHE A 268 10.14 -21.39 -49.67
C PHE A 268 10.56 -22.52 -48.70
N LEU A 269 9.92 -23.69 -48.76
CA LEU A 269 10.26 -24.89 -47.99
C LEU A 269 11.39 -25.74 -48.61
N ASP A 270 11.90 -25.37 -49.80
CA ASP A 270 12.99 -26.10 -50.45
C ASP A 270 14.26 -26.10 -49.57
N GLY A 271 14.62 -27.27 -49.03
CA GLY A 271 15.75 -27.43 -48.10
C GLY A 271 15.43 -27.16 -46.62
N VAL A 272 14.14 -27.04 -46.25
CA VAL A 272 13.66 -27.01 -44.86
C VAL A 272 13.28 -28.44 -44.45
N GLU A 273 13.96 -29.03 -43.47
CA GLU A 273 13.73 -30.44 -43.06
C GLU A 273 12.40 -30.66 -42.32
N ASP A 274 11.87 -29.62 -41.67
CA ASP A 274 10.62 -29.65 -40.91
C ASP A 274 9.85 -28.33 -41.11
N ALA A 275 8.71 -28.38 -41.79
CA ALA A 275 7.88 -27.21 -42.07
C ALA A 275 7.12 -26.70 -40.82
N ASP A 276 6.82 -27.57 -39.86
CA ASP A 276 6.13 -27.21 -38.61
C ASP A 276 7.07 -26.45 -37.65
N SER A 277 8.38 -26.39 -37.96
CA SER A 277 9.36 -25.58 -37.22
C SER A 277 9.22 -24.06 -37.43
N LEU A 278 8.50 -23.60 -38.46
CA LEU A 278 8.37 -22.18 -38.79
C LEU A 278 7.30 -21.49 -37.92
N ALA A 279 7.74 -20.63 -37.01
CA ALA A 279 6.91 -20.06 -35.95
C ALA A 279 6.10 -18.82 -36.40
N PHE A 280 5.30 -18.94 -37.48
CA PHE A 280 4.63 -17.81 -38.15
C PHE A 280 3.81 -16.90 -37.22
N ALA A 281 3.04 -17.47 -36.30
CA ALA A 281 2.25 -16.71 -35.33
C ALA A 281 3.12 -15.98 -34.30
N THR A 282 4.21 -16.61 -33.85
CA THR A 282 5.19 -16.01 -32.93
C THR A 282 5.94 -14.87 -33.60
N LEU A 283 6.37 -15.03 -34.85
CA LEU A 283 7.01 -13.98 -35.66
C LEU A 283 6.15 -12.71 -35.75
N ARG A 284 4.87 -12.87 -36.15
CA ARG A 284 3.91 -11.77 -36.27
C ARG A 284 3.53 -11.15 -34.92
N THR A 285 3.63 -11.92 -33.83
CA THR A 285 3.46 -11.39 -32.47
C THR A 285 4.67 -10.59 -32.02
N ALA A 286 5.89 -11.10 -32.26
CA ALA A 286 7.14 -10.46 -31.85
C ALA A 286 7.30 -9.09 -32.49
N LEU A 287 7.22 -8.98 -33.82
CA LEU A 287 7.41 -7.70 -34.54
C LEU A 287 6.28 -6.67 -34.31
N ALA A 288 5.27 -6.99 -33.48
CA ALA A 288 4.21 -6.09 -33.05
C ALA A 288 4.35 -5.59 -31.60
N LEU A 289 5.45 -5.91 -30.91
CA LEU A 289 5.72 -5.46 -29.54
C LEU A 289 6.45 -4.09 -29.50
N GLU A 290 6.28 -3.39 -28.39
CA GLU A 290 6.90 -2.08 -28.10
C GLU A 290 8.20 -2.19 -27.28
N ASP A 291 8.56 -3.38 -26.78
CA ASP A 291 9.75 -3.65 -25.97
C ASP A 291 10.73 -4.59 -26.68
N LEU A 292 11.97 -4.15 -26.83
CA LEU A 292 13.01 -4.82 -27.61
C LEU A 292 13.46 -6.15 -26.97
N ASP A 293 13.53 -6.22 -25.64
CA ASP A 293 13.93 -7.45 -24.95
C ASP A 293 12.83 -8.52 -25.07
N ALA A 294 11.55 -8.14 -25.02
CA ALA A 294 10.43 -9.05 -25.29
C ALA A 294 10.39 -9.54 -26.76
N ILE A 295 10.77 -8.71 -27.74
CA ILE A 295 10.89 -9.14 -29.16
C ILE A 295 11.93 -10.25 -29.29
N LEU A 296 13.12 -10.04 -28.71
CA LEU A 296 14.23 -11.00 -28.80
C LEU A 296 13.96 -12.27 -27.98
N GLY A 297 13.31 -12.14 -26.82
CA GLY A 297 12.96 -13.27 -25.94
C GLY A 297 11.92 -14.24 -26.51
N LEU A 298 11.17 -13.87 -27.54
CA LEU A 298 10.26 -14.78 -28.26
C LEU A 298 10.98 -15.70 -29.27
N ASP A 299 12.19 -15.31 -29.70
CA ASP A 299 13.11 -16.06 -30.58
C ASP A 299 12.44 -16.97 -31.65
N PRO A 300 11.54 -16.41 -32.50
CA PRO A 300 10.86 -17.18 -33.54
C PRO A 300 11.85 -17.78 -34.53
N VAL A 301 11.61 -19.04 -34.90
CA VAL A 301 12.31 -19.73 -35.98
C VAL A 301 11.69 -19.30 -37.31
N THR A 302 12.49 -18.72 -38.21
CA THR A 302 12.02 -18.04 -39.44
C THR A 302 12.65 -18.59 -40.72
N ARG A 303 12.10 -18.20 -41.87
CA ARG A 303 12.75 -18.29 -43.19
C ARG A 303 12.84 -16.87 -43.75
N GLY A 304 14.06 -16.32 -43.83
CA GLY A 304 14.30 -15.06 -44.51
C GLY A 304 14.31 -15.24 -46.03
N VAL A 305 13.77 -14.28 -46.77
CA VAL A 305 13.69 -14.29 -48.24
C VAL A 305 14.14 -12.96 -48.84
N ILE A 306 14.57 -12.97 -50.10
CA ILE A 306 15.04 -11.77 -50.83
C ILE A 306 13.98 -11.22 -51.83
N PRO A 307 14.05 -9.93 -52.23
CA PRO A 307 13.21 -9.38 -53.28
C PRO A 307 13.33 -10.20 -54.58
N GLY A 308 12.20 -10.63 -55.15
CA GLY A 308 12.16 -11.48 -56.34
C GLY A 308 12.28 -12.98 -56.08
N GLU A 309 12.43 -13.43 -54.82
CA GLU A 309 12.41 -14.86 -54.47
C GLU A 309 11.00 -15.44 -54.62
N LYS A 310 10.91 -16.65 -55.20
CA LYS A 310 9.64 -17.39 -55.32
C LYS A 310 9.28 -18.08 -54.02
N LEU A 311 8.05 -17.85 -53.57
CA LEU A 311 7.51 -18.38 -52.32
C LEU A 311 6.63 -19.61 -52.55
N ALA A 312 5.77 -19.55 -53.58
CA ALA A 312 4.89 -20.65 -53.97
C ALA A 312 4.56 -20.63 -55.47
N VAL A 313 4.10 -21.75 -56.00
CA VAL A 313 3.66 -21.95 -57.40
C VAL A 313 2.32 -22.69 -57.39
N THR A 314 1.41 -22.36 -58.30
CA THR A 314 0.10 -23.04 -58.41
C THR A 314 0.02 -23.88 -59.69
N GLU A 315 -0.55 -25.09 -59.61
CA GLU A 315 -0.85 -25.92 -60.78
C GLU A 315 -2.32 -25.76 -61.22
N GLN A 316 -2.55 -25.73 -62.54
CA GLN A 316 -3.91 -25.80 -63.10
C GLN A 316 -4.30 -27.26 -63.33
N LYS A 317 -5.37 -27.73 -62.70
CA LYS A 317 -5.97 -29.04 -62.98
C LYS A 317 -6.50 -29.10 -64.42
N SER A 318 -6.36 -30.26 -65.06
CA SER A 318 -6.91 -30.52 -66.39
C SER A 318 -8.44 -30.66 -66.38
N GLU A 319 -9.10 -30.18 -67.44
CA GLU A 319 -10.55 -29.91 -67.53
C GLU A 319 -11.49 -31.14 -67.46
N ASP A 320 -10.97 -32.37 -67.36
CA ASP A 320 -11.67 -33.60 -67.81
C ASP A 320 -12.41 -34.38 -66.69
N GLN A 321 -12.85 -33.71 -65.61
CA GLN A 321 -13.61 -34.33 -64.50
C GLN A 321 -14.73 -33.44 -63.91
N SER A 322 -15.64 -32.92 -64.74
CA SER A 322 -16.83 -32.20 -64.24
C SER A 322 -17.92 -33.15 -63.71
N LEU A 323 -18.27 -33.05 -62.42
CA LEU A 323 -19.45 -33.70 -61.84
C LEU A 323 -20.73 -32.90 -62.14
N LEU A 324 -21.87 -33.60 -62.19
CA LEU A 324 -23.19 -33.07 -62.54
C LEU A 324 -24.20 -33.23 -61.39
N ASP A 325 -25.00 -32.20 -61.13
CA ASP A 325 -26.09 -32.25 -60.14
C ASP A 325 -27.29 -33.11 -60.61
N ILE A 326 -28.31 -33.31 -59.75
CA ILE A 326 -29.54 -34.07 -60.10
C ILE A 326 -30.42 -33.39 -61.17
N PHE A 327 -30.09 -32.16 -61.56
CA PHE A 327 -30.79 -31.35 -62.56
C PHE A 327 -30.02 -31.23 -63.89
N GLY A 328 -28.81 -31.79 -63.98
CA GLY A 328 -27.96 -31.80 -65.17
C GLY A 328 -27.11 -30.53 -65.35
N ARG A 329 -26.78 -29.81 -64.26
CA ARG A 329 -25.87 -28.65 -64.27
C ARG A 329 -24.46 -29.06 -63.87
N GLN A 330 -23.46 -28.41 -64.47
CA GLN A 330 -22.06 -28.52 -64.04
C GLN A 330 -21.87 -27.78 -62.71
N GLN A 331 -21.08 -28.36 -61.80
CA GLN A 331 -20.51 -27.63 -60.67
C GLN A 331 -19.10 -27.17 -61.03
N GLU A 332 -18.80 -25.90 -60.80
CA GLU A 332 -17.44 -25.39 -60.68
C GLU A 332 -17.00 -25.59 -59.22
N GLU A 333 -15.89 -26.31 -58.99
CA GLU A 333 -15.25 -26.36 -57.68
C GLU A 333 -14.21 -25.23 -57.60
N GLU A 334 -14.58 -24.09 -57.01
CA GLU A 334 -13.61 -23.12 -56.51
C GLU A 334 -12.82 -23.75 -55.36
N GLY A 335 -11.63 -24.26 -55.67
CA GLY A 335 -10.63 -24.61 -54.67
C GLY A 335 -10.16 -23.36 -53.90
N PRO A 336 -9.67 -23.49 -52.65
CA PRO A 336 -9.25 -22.33 -51.87
C PRO A 336 -7.97 -21.70 -52.46
N ASP A 337 -8.14 -20.58 -53.16
CA ASP A 337 -7.01 -19.76 -53.62
C ASP A 337 -6.17 -19.27 -52.43
N LEU A 338 -4.86 -19.55 -52.49
CA LEU A 338 -3.88 -18.98 -51.57
C LEU A 338 -3.82 -17.46 -51.80
N LYS A 339 -4.10 -16.67 -50.76
CA LYS A 339 -4.07 -15.22 -50.87
C LYS A 339 -2.64 -14.70 -50.76
N ALA A 340 -2.28 -13.78 -51.66
CA ALA A 340 -1.10 -12.93 -51.48
C ALA A 340 -1.44 -11.83 -50.47
N GLY A 341 -0.70 -11.81 -49.36
CA GLY A 341 -0.82 -10.81 -48.31
C GLY A 341 0.25 -9.72 -48.44
N GLU A 342 0.74 -9.23 -47.30
CA GLU A 342 1.66 -8.09 -47.26
C GLU A 342 3.02 -8.42 -47.90
N HIS A 343 3.50 -7.52 -48.76
CA HIS A 343 4.76 -7.61 -49.52
C HIS A 343 4.94 -8.87 -50.41
N VAL A 344 3.83 -9.47 -50.86
CA VAL A 344 3.85 -10.61 -51.80
C VAL A 344 2.99 -10.29 -53.03
N THR A 345 3.51 -10.62 -54.23
CA THR A 345 2.80 -10.44 -55.50
C THR A 345 2.65 -11.74 -56.29
N LEU A 346 1.52 -11.89 -56.99
CA LEU A 346 1.27 -13.01 -57.89
C LEU A 346 1.82 -12.70 -59.29
N ALA A 347 3.05 -13.14 -59.56
CA ALA A 347 3.72 -13.00 -60.84
C ALA A 347 3.26 -14.08 -61.84
N GLY A 348 2.03 -13.93 -62.35
CA GLY A 348 1.40 -14.86 -63.28
C GLY A 348 0.86 -16.11 -62.58
N ASN A 349 1.75 -17.04 -62.25
CA ASN A 349 1.40 -18.32 -61.60
C ASN A 349 2.41 -18.71 -60.50
N SER A 350 3.10 -17.71 -59.93
CA SER A 350 4.04 -17.87 -58.81
C SER A 350 3.92 -16.67 -57.87
N TYR A 351 3.90 -16.93 -56.57
CA TYR A 351 3.95 -15.91 -55.51
C TYR A 351 5.41 -15.50 -55.30
N VAL A 352 5.67 -14.19 -55.25
CA VAL A 352 7.03 -13.61 -55.24
C VAL A 352 7.12 -12.52 -54.18
N SER A 353 8.21 -12.50 -53.40
CA SER A 353 8.46 -11.46 -52.40
C SER A 353 8.83 -10.11 -53.05
N GLU A 354 8.25 -9.02 -52.57
CA GLU A 354 8.63 -7.65 -52.96
C GLU A 354 9.84 -7.12 -52.18
N ILE A 355 10.04 -7.58 -50.94
CA ILE A 355 11.04 -7.07 -50.01
C ILE A 355 12.03 -8.15 -49.56
N PHE A 356 13.07 -7.75 -48.81
CA PHE A 356 13.73 -8.68 -47.90
C PHE A 356 12.95 -8.74 -46.59
N GLY A 357 12.70 -9.94 -46.08
CA GLY A 357 11.98 -10.12 -44.82
C GLY A 357 11.72 -11.57 -44.49
N TYR A 358 10.84 -11.81 -43.53
CA TYR A 358 10.53 -13.14 -43.00
C TYR A 358 9.18 -13.64 -43.50
N VAL A 359 9.16 -14.84 -44.10
CA VAL A 359 7.91 -15.44 -44.60
C VAL A 359 6.94 -15.72 -43.45
N CYS A 360 5.69 -15.29 -43.61
CA CYS A 360 4.59 -15.57 -42.70
C CYS A 360 3.41 -16.12 -43.51
N CYS A 361 3.05 -17.40 -43.29
CA CYS A 361 1.91 -18.03 -43.94
C CYS A 361 0.89 -18.44 -42.86
N LEU A 362 -0.18 -17.65 -42.73
CA LEU A 362 -1.29 -17.90 -41.81
C LEU A 362 -2.58 -18.04 -42.61
N ASP A 363 -3.45 -17.03 -42.63
CA ASP A 363 -4.63 -16.97 -43.52
C ASP A 363 -4.27 -16.59 -44.97
N GLU A 364 -3.07 -16.03 -45.15
CA GLU A 364 -2.51 -15.53 -46.41
C GLU A 364 -0.97 -15.61 -46.36
N LEU A 365 -0.33 -15.61 -47.53
CA LEU A 365 1.12 -15.66 -47.69
C LEU A 365 1.69 -14.24 -47.75
N SER A 366 2.40 -13.83 -46.70
CA SER A 366 3.02 -12.51 -46.53
C SER A 366 4.53 -12.61 -46.26
N VAL A 367 5.25 -11.49 -46.39
CA VAL A 367 6.65 -11.34 -45.97
C VAL A 367 6.77 -10.13 -45.03
N VAL A 368 7.10 -10.38 -43.77
CA VAL A 368 7.16 -9.35 -42.72
C VAL A 368 8.53 -8.66 -42.75
N SER A 369 8.54 -7.34 -42.74
CA SER A 369 9.77 -6.53 -42.69
C SER A 369 10.56 -6.76 -41.39
N PRO A 370 11.90 -6.84 -41.42
CA PRO A 370 12.74 -6.94 -40.22
C PRO A 370 13.00 -5.58 -39.54
N LEU A 371 12.46 -4.48 -40.09
CA LEU A 371 12.60 -3.15 -39.52
C LEU A 371 11.66 -2.98 -38.32
N TRP A 372 12.21 -2.54 -37.20
CA TRP A 372 11.47 -2.07 -36.04
C TRP A 372 11.89 -0.63 -35.68
N LEU A 373 10.93 0.20 -35.29
CA LEU A 373 11.16 1.57 -34.81
C LEU A 373 10.76 1.64 -33.34
N SER A 374 11.52 2.37 -32.54
CA SER A 374 11.15 2.61 -31.14
C SER A 374 9.81 3.38 -31.03
N PRO A 375 9.04 3.22 -29.94
CA PRO A 375 7.75 3.91 -29.79
C PRO A 375 7.82 5.44 -29.79
N ASP A 376 8.98 6.01 -29.43
CA ASP A 376 9.27 7.45 -29.51
C ASP A 376 9.86 7.90 -30.87
N GLY A 377 10.13 6.95 -31.77
CA GLY A 377 10.77 7.16 -33.06
C GLY A 377 12.23 7.63 -33.00
N VAL A 378 12.87 7.62 -31.82
CA VAL A 378 14.27 8.06 -31.67
C VAL A 378 15.25 7.03 -32.23
N GLU A 379 14.89 5.75 -32.31
CA GLU A 379 15.78 4.68 -32.77
C GLU A 379 15.14 3.74 -33.80
N ALA A 380 15.96 3.20 -34.70
CA ALA A 380 15.57 2.24 -35.72
C ALA A 380 16.49 1.01 -35.67
N TYR A 381 15.89 -0.16 -35.53
CA TYR A 381 16.57 -1.44 -35.41
C TYR A 381 16.22 -2.36 -36.57
N PHE A 382 17.21 -3.15 -37.00
CA PHE A 382 16.99 -4.36 -37.78
C PHE A 382 16.94 -5.54 -36.81
N ILE A 383 15.82 -6.26 -36.77
CA ILE A 383 15.62 -7.44 -35.92
C ILE A 383 16.06 -8.69 -36.71
N ALA A 384 17.24 -9.20 -36.38
CA ALA A 384 17.83 -10.39 -36.98
C ALA A 384 17.47 -11.65 -36.18
N PHE A 385 16.38 -12.32 -36.57
CA PHE A 385 15.99 -13.64 -36.03
C PHE A 385 16.81 -14.81 -36.63
N ARG A 386 16.71 -15.98 -36.00
CA ARG A 386 17.23 -17.27 -36.49
C ARG A 386 16.55 -17.68 -37.80
N GLN A 387 17.34 -18.23 -38.73
CA GLN A 387 16.87 -18.66 -40.06
C GLN A 387 17.05 -20.17 -40.25
N VAL A 388 16.07 -20.82 -40.88
CA VAL A 388 16.15 -22.23 -41.32
C VAL A 388 16.54 -22.30 -42.81
N GLY A 389 17.26 -23.37 -43.18
CA GLY A 389 17.75 -23.58 -44.54
C GLY A 389 18.99 -22.75 -44.86
N THR A 390 19.08 -22.24 -46.09
CA THR A 390 20.14 -21.29 -46.47
C THR A 390 19.73 -19.89 -46.00
N PRO A 391 20.51 -19.20 -45.14
CA PRO A 391 20.14 -17.89 -44.63
C PRO A 391 20.18 -16.83 -45.73
N SER A 392 19.09 -16.10 -45.90
CA SER A 392 19.03 -14.95 -46.80
C SER A 392 19.70 -13.75 -46.14
N VAL A 393 20.43 -12.96 -46.94
CA VAL A 393 21.18 -11.78 -46.50
C VAL A 393 20.68 -10.53 -47.25
N PRO A 394 20.37 -9.42 -46.57
CA PRO A 394 19.90 -8.20 -47.23
C PRO A 394 21.05 -7.50 -47.97
N THR A 395 20.75 -6.90 -49.13
CA THR A 395 21.75 -6.12 -49.89
C THR A 395 21.87 -4.68 -49.36
N ARG A 396 23.06 -4.06 -49.50
CA ARG A 396 23.28 -2.67 -49.08
C ARG A 396 22.27 -1.69 -49.70
N GLN A 397 22.01 -1.87 -50.99
CA GLN A 397 21.05 -1.04 -51.73
C GLN A 397 19.62 -1.21 -51.16
N TRP A 398 19.21 -2.43 -50.84
CA TRP A 398 17.90 -2.65 -50.23
C TRP A 398 17.81 -2.08 -48.81
N LEU A 399 18.85 -2.21 -47.97
CA LEU A 399 18.87 -1.58 -46.64
C LEU A 399 18.79 -0.05 -46.71
N GLN A 400 19.42 0.57 -47.71
CA GLN A 400 19.28 2.01 -47.96
C GLN A 400 17.86 2.37 -48.40
N GLN A 401 17.29 1.62 -49.35
CA GLN A 401 15.90 1.82 -49.80
C GLN A 401 14.87 1.59 -48.69
N LEU A 402 15.10 0.64 -47.77
CA LEU A 402 14.30 0.41 -46.57
C LEU A 402 14.32 1.64 -45.65
N CYS A 403 15.50 2.23 -45.41
CA CYS A 403 15.64 3.46 -44.63
C CYS A 403 14.92 4.63 -45.31
N ASP A 404 15.09 4.81 -46.62
CA ASP A 404 14.42 5.85 -47.40
C ASP A 404 12.89 5.71 -47.36
N GLN A 405 12.37 4.48 -47.50
CA GLN A 405 10.94 4.16 -47.48
C GLN A 405 10.31 4.33 -46.09
N ALA A 406 11.04 3.97 -45.03
CA ALA A 406 10.67 4.22 -43.64
C ALA A 406 10.80 5.70 -43.24
N GLY A 407 11.32 6.56 -44.12
CA GLY A 407 11.50 7.98 -43.85
C GLY A 407 12.60 8.28 -42.83
N ILE A 408 13.64 7.43 -42.73
CA ILE A 408 14.81 7.66 -41.87
C ILE A 408 15.70 8.72 -42.52
N ILE A 409 15.67 9.95 -41.99
CA ILE A 409 16.36 11.13 -42.55
C ILE A 409 17.70 11.39 -41.84
N VAL A 410 17.81 11.02 -40.56
CA VAL A 410 18.95 11.39 -39.70
C VAL A 410 19.49 10.16 -38.97
N GLY A 411 20.81 10.12 -38.78
CA GLY A 411 21.44 9.19 -37.83
C GLY A 411 21.73 7.77 -38.35
N SER A 412 21.60 7.52 -39.65
CA SER A 412 21.86 6.20 -40.26
C SER A 412 23.28 5.70 -40.01
N ARG A 413 23.40 4.49 -39.46
CA ARG A 413 24.64 3.83 -39.08
C ARG A 413 25.20 2.98 -40.22
N ALA A 414 26.11 3.57 -40.99
CA ALA A 414 26.75 2.91 -42.12
C ALA A 414 27.54 1.64 -41.72
N ASP A 415 28.08 1.61 -40.50
CA ASP A 415 28.75 0.47 -39.89
C ASP A 415 27.79 -0.71 -39.64
N ALA A 416 26.62 -0.45 -39.07
CA ALA A 416 25.57 -1.45 -38.84
C ALA A 416 24.98 -1.98 -40.16
N ILE A 417 24.79 -1.09 -41.15
CA ILE A 417 24.38 -1.47 -42.50
C ILE A 417 25.43 -2.37 -43.17
N ASP A 418 26.72 -2.07 -43.02
CA ASP A 418 27.80 -2.91 -43.55
C ASP A 418 27.86 -4.28 -42.85
N GLU A 419 27.70 -4.35 -41.53
CA GLU A 419 27.61 -5.62 -40.78
C GLU A 419 26.49 -6.53 -41.33
N LEU A 420 25.28 -6.00 -41.48
CA LEU A 420 24.12 -6.75 -41.99
C LEU A 420 24.36 -7.36 -43.38
N THR A 421 25.14 -6.69 -44.25
CA THR A 421 25.42 -7.19 -45.61
C THR A 421 26.46 -8.31 -45.68
N HIS A 422 27.21 -8.56 -44.61
CA HIS A 422 28.09 -9.73 -44.52
C HIS A 422 27.35 -11.00 -44.06
N GLY A 423 26.11 -10.84 -43.59
CA GLY A 423 25.24 -11.92 -43.10
C GLY A 423 25.55 -12.35 -41.67
N TRP A 424 24.51 -12.77 -40.95
CA TRP A 424 24.63 -13.38 -39.62
C TRP A 424 24.52 -14.92 -39.72
N PRO A 425 25.13 -15.68 -38.78
CA PRO A 425 24.99 -17.13 -38.78
C PRO A 425 23.54 -17.56 -38.58
N ALA A 426 23.06 -18.54 -39.35
CA ALA A 426 21.67 -19.03 -39.30
C ALA A 426 21.22 -19.48 -37.90
N GLN A 427 22.15 -20.02 -37.10
CA GLN A 427 21.96 -20.47 -35.72
C GLN A 427 22.43 -19.46 -34.64
N ALA A 428 22.72 -18.21 -35.00
CA ALA A 428 23.01 -17.18 -34.00
C ALA A 428 21.75 -16.82 -33.19
N GLU A 429 21.90 -16.56 -31.90
CA GLU A 429 20.85 -15.97 -31.06
C GLU A 429 20.29 -14.69 -31.70
N PRO A 430 18.99 -14.38 -31.52
CA PRO A 430 18.35 -13.25 -32.17
C PRO A 430 18.96 -11.92 -31.69
N ARG A 431 19.08 -10.94 -32.60
CA ARG A 431 19.74 -9.66 -32.31
C ARG A 431 18.97 -8.47 -32.86
N ALA A 432 18.89 -7.41 -32.08
CA ALA A 432 18.50 -6.09 -32.54
C ALA A 432 19.76 -5.29 -32.92
N ILE A 433 19.87 -4.90 -34.19
CA ILE A 433 21.01 -4.15 -34.73
C ILE A 433 20.56 -2.71 -35.01
N LEU A 434 21.08 -1.76 -34.25
CA LEU A 434 20.73 -0.33 -34.36
C LEU A 434 21.24 0.25 -35.69
N ILE A 435 20.34 0.49 -36.65
CA ILE A 435 20.66 0.99 -37.99
C ILE A 435 20.45 2.50 -38.15
N ALA A 436 19.68 3.16 -37.27
CA ALA A 436 19.69 4.61 -37.14
C ALA A 436 19.32 5.05 -35.72
N SER A 437 19.85 6.19 -35.26
CA SER A 437 19.51 6.80 -33.97
C SER A 437 19.50 8.32 -34.08
N GLY A 438 18.46 8.95 -33.52
CA GLY A 438 18.17 10.38 -33.64
C GLY A 438 18.88 11.20 -32.56
N THR A 439 18.11 12.01 -31.83
CA THR A 439 18.59 12.76 -30.67
C THR A 439 17.52 12.66 -29.58
N PRO A 440 17.77 11.96 -28.45
CA PRO A 440 16.75 11.78 -27.43
C PRO A 440 16.38 13.13 -26.76
N PRO A 441 15.12 13.29 -26.31
CA PRO A 441 14.73 14.44 -25.49
C PRO A 441 15.44 14.41 -24.13
N ILE A 442 15.73 15.59 -23.58
CA ILE A 442 16.30 15.74 -22.23
C ILE A 442 15.18 16.24 -21.30
N PRO A 443 14.73 15.45 -20.31
CA PRO A 443 13.70 15.89 -19.38
C PRO A 443 14.21 17.04 -18.49
N GLY A 444 13.30 17.93 -18.12
CA GLY A 444 13.56 18.99 -17.14
C GLY A 444 13.80 18.43 -15.74
N GLN A 445 14.43 19.25 -14.89
CA GLN A 445 14.65 18.92 -13.48
C GLN A 445 13.56 19.56 -12.63
N ASP A 446 13.03 18.81 -11.67
CA ASP A 446 12.02 19.30 -10.72
C ASP A 446 12.56 20.44 -9.83
N ALA A 447 11.66 21.30 -9.37
CA ALA A 447 12.01 22.29 -8.36
C ALA A 447 12.47 21.59 -7.08
N HIS A 448 13.58 22.06 -6.48
CA HIS A 448 14.12 21.46 -5.25
C HIS A 448 14.84 22.52 -4.39
N ILE A 449 15.07 22.19 -3.11
CA ILE A 449 15.90 23.01 -2.23
C ILE A 449 17.24 22.28 -2.00
N SER A 450 18.33 22.88 -2.45
CA SER A 450 19.69 22.48 -2.08
C SER A 450 20.03 23.11 -0.74
N TYR A 451 19.85 22.34 0.33
CA TYR A 451 20.20 22.72 1.70
C TYR A 451 21.72 22.65 1.91
N GLU A 452 22.24 23.50 2.79
CA GLU A 452 23.64 23.47 3.27
C GLU A 452 23.88 22.33 4.29
N PHE A 453 22.85 21.55 4.61
CA PHE A 453 22.89 20.38 5.51
C PHE A 453 22.11 19.20 4.91
N ASP A 454 22.50 17.97 5.28
CA ASP A 454 21.82 16.74 4.86
C ASP A 454 20.42 16.62 5.52
N THR A 455 19.36 16.49 4.72
CA THR A 455 17.98 16.37 5.20
C THR A 455 17.60 14.95 5.66
N ALA A 456 18.32 13.92 5.23
CA ALA A 456 17.97 12.51 5.42
C ALA A 456 18.36 11.95 6.81
N LEU A 457 19.22 12.67 7.55
CA LEU A 457 19.87 12.14 8.75
C LEU A 457 19.15 12.50 10.07
N TRP A 458 18.92 11.46 10.87
CA TRP A 458 18.41 11.48 12.26
C TRP A 458 19.59 11.66 13.24
N PRO A 459 19.46 12.39 14.36
CA PRO A 459 20.51 12.47 15.38
C PRO A 459 20.92 11.08 15.91
N GLY A 460 22.22 10.86 16.13
CA GLY A 460 22.75 9.55 16.56
C GLY A 460 23.76 8.89 15.60
N ALA A 461 24.35 9.66 14.69
CA ALA A 461 25.69 9.35 14.20
C ALA A 461 26.69 9.57 15.36
N PHE A 462 27.50 8.55 15.64
CA PHE A 462 28.67 8.71 16.50
C PHE A 462 29.88 8.81 15.57
N LEU A 463 30.82 9.70 15.92
CA LEU A 463 32.14 9.73 15.31
C LEU A 463 32.86 8.39 15.51
N GLU A 464 33.92 8.19 14.75
CA GLU A 464 34.88 7.10 14.91
C GLU A 464 35.36 6.93 16.36
N ASP A 465 35.59 8.03 17.09
CA ASP A 465 36.03 8.05 18.49
C ASP A 465 34.90 7.87 19.54
N GLY A 466 33.67 7.63 19.06
CA GLY A 466 32.47 7.43 19.85
C GLY A 466 31.79 8.72 20.34
N SER A 467 32.32 9.92 20.08
CA SER A 467 31.61 11.18 20.37
C SER A 467 30.30 11.23 19.58
N VAL A 468 29.25 11.90 20.09
CA VAL A 468 28.15 12.28 19.20
C VAL A 468 28.71 13.24 18.15
N ASP A 469 28.45 12.97 16.88
CA ASP A 469 28.82 13.91 15.83
C ASP A 469 27.76 15.01 15.71
N PHE A 470 28.21 16.27 15.79
CA PHE A 470 27.36 17.43 15.53
C PHE A 470 27.57 17.96 14.11
N HIS A 471 28.75 17.73 13.54
CA HIS A 471 29.34 18.56 12.49
C HIS A 471 29.25 17.92 11.09
N GLU A 472 29.41 16.61 10.95
CA GLU A 472 29.23 15.94 9.65
C GLU A 472 27.76 15.52 9.44
N ARG A 473 27.02 15.21 10.51
CA ARG A 473 25.69 14.56 10.43
C ARG A 473 24.60 15.16 11.33
N ASN A 474 24.36 16.46 11.13
CA ASN A 474 23.03 17.09 11.26
C ASN A 474 22.46 17.31 12.68
N ALA A 475 23.29 17.45 13.72
CA ALA A 475 22.83 18.10 14.96
C ALA A 475 22.78 19.64 14.82
N TYR A 476 23.55 20.22 13.89
CA TYR A 476 23.48 21.62 13.45
C TYR A 476 22.19 21.97 12.66
N ARG A 477 21.04 21.46 13.10
CA ARG A 477 19.74 22.06 12.77
C ARG A 477 19.59 23.42 13.45
N CYS A 478 20.30 23.65 14.56
CA CYS A 478 20.43 24.96 15.19
C CYS A 478 21.20 25.94 14.27
N VAL A 479 20.47 26.84 13.63
CA VAL A 479 21.00 27.95 12.82
C VAL A 479 20.96 29.26 13.60
N GLU A 480 21.96 30.12 13.38
CA GLU A 480 22.02 31.48 13.92
C GLU A 480 21.12 32.44 13.11
N ARG A 481 20.64 33.49 13.78
CA ARG A 481 19.87 34.56 13.13
C ARG A 481 20.65 35.21 11.98
N GLY A 482 20.15 35.05 10.76
CA GLY A 482 20.77 35.56 9.53
C GLY A 482 21.63 34.54 8.78
N GLN A 483 21.86 33.35 9.34
CA GLN A 483 22.59 32.26 8.68
C GLN A 483 21.87 31.81 7.40
N PHE A 484 22.67 31.42 6.40
CA PHE A 484 22.22 30.82 5.16
C PHE A 484 21.87 29.34 5.36
N ILE A 485 20.76 28.89 4.76
CA ILE A 485 20.21 27.54 4.92
C ILE A 485 20.30 26.72 3.62
N GLY A 486 20.20 27.38 2.46
CA GLY A 486 20.16 26.70 1.17
C GLY A 486 19.60 27.56 0.04
N THR A 487 19.68 27.03 -1.18
CA THR A 487 19.15 27.66 -2.40
C THR A 487 17.91 26.91 -2.89
N ILE A 488 16.87 27.66 -3.28
CA ILE A 488 15.66 27.13 -3.90
C ILE A 488 15.85 27.18 -5.41
N HIS A 489 15.99 26.02 -6.02
CA HIS A 489 16.11 25.85 -7.46
C HIS A 489 14.70 25.73 -8.07
N PRO A 490 14.32 26.59 -9.03
CA PRO A 490 13.09 26.40 -9.79
C PRO A 490 13.23 25.20 -10.72
N ALA A 491 12.10 24.61 -11.11
CA ALA A 491 12.12 23.55 -12.12
C ALA A 491 12.60 24.09 -13.47
N THR A 492 13.29 23.26 -14.26
CA THR A 492 13.70 23.61 -15.62
C THR A 492 12.72 23.04 -16.64
N THR A 493 12.62 23.71 -17.79
CA THR A 493 12.00 23.10 -18.97
C THR A 493 12.86 21.94 -19.49
N GLY A 494 12.24 20.99 -20.20
CA GLY A 494 12.96 19.99 -20.97
C GLY A 494 13.58 20.56 -22.25
N GLU A 495 14.58 19.89 -22.81
CA GLU A 495 15.09 20.19 -24.16
C GLU A 495 14.54 19.14 -25.15
N PRO A 496 13.73 19.54 -26.15
CA PRO A 496 13.05 18.60 -27.04
C PRO A 496 14.03 17.88 -27.97
N GLY A 497 13.79 16.57 -28.13
CA GLY A 497 14.56 15.68 -28.98
C GLY A 497 14.12 15.69 -30.44
N ARG A 498 14.71 14.77 -31.21
CA ARG A 498 14.42 14.59 -32.64
C ARG A 498 14.47 13.12 -33.05
N SER A 499 13.40 12.64 -33.68
CA SER A 499 13.28 11.27 -34.18
C SER A 499 14.23 10.98 -35.36
N VAL A 500 14.43 9.70 -35.70
CA VAL A 500 15.11 9.30 -36.95
C VAL A 500 14.38 9.83 -38.19
N THR A 501 13.05 9.99 -38.09
CA THR A 501 12.18 10.60 -39.10
C THR A 501 12.24 12.13 -39.14
N GLY A 502 13.09 12.75 -38.31
CA GLY A 502 13.34 14.19 -38.27
C GLY A 502 12.23 15.03 -37.63
N GLN A 503 11.22 14.39 -37.04
CA GLN A 503 10.15 15.02 -36.24
C GLN A 503 10.68 15.44 -34.87
N THR A 504 10.01 16.37 -34.20
CA THR A 504 10.37 16.80 -32.84
C THR A 504 9.76 15.84 -31.82
N VAL A 505 10.55 15.42 -30.84
CA VAL A 505 10.10 14.59 -29.71
C VAL A 505 10.01 15.52 -28.50
N GLU A 506 8.81 15.79 -28.02
CA GLU A 506 8.60 16.69 -26.88
C GLU A 506 9.27 16.14 -25.61
N ALA A 507 9.90 17.02 -24.84
CA ALA A 507 10.46 16.67 -23.54
C ALA A 507 9.47 17.01 -22.41
N THR A 508 9.52 16.25 -21.31
CA THR A 508 8.77 16.59 -20.09
C THR A 508 9.47 17.70 -19.33
N ASP A 509 8.78 18.82 -19.08
CA ASP A 509 9.22 19.84 -18.12
C ASP A 509 9.21 19.28 -16.68
N GLY A 510 10.09 19.80 -15.81
CA GLY A 510 10.14 19.41 -14.40
C GLY A 510 9.00 20.02 -13.56
N GLU A 511 8.60 19.34 -12.48
CA GLU A 511 7.46 19.77 -11.66
C GLU A 511 7.74 21.07 -10.87
N HIS A 512 6.81 22.02 -10.98
CA HIS A 512 6.81 23.28 -10.24
C HIS A 512 6.35 23.09 -8.78
N ASP A 513 7.22 22.52 -7.96
CA ASP A 513 6.93 22.25 -6.54
C ASP A 513 6.74 23.52 -5.68
N ILE A 514 5.88 23.42 -4.67
CA ILE A 514 5.50 24.50 -3.75
C ILE A 514 6.01 24.19 -2.34
N PHE A 515 7.18 24.71 -2.02
CA PHE A 515 7.78 24.57 -0.69
C PHE A 515 6.99 25.33 0.39
N ASP A 516 6.50 24.58 1.38
CA ASP A 516 5.86 25.11 2.58
C ASP A 516 6.92 25.63 3.55
N LEU A 517 7.47 26.79 3.21
CA LEU A 517 8.38 27.55 4.05
C LEU A 517 7.60 28.22 5.19
N GLY A 518 7.77 27.71 6.40
CA GLY A 518 7.07 28.22 7.57
C GLY A 518 7.54 29.58 8.09
N GLU A 519 7.12 29.87 9.31
CA GLU A 519 7.55 31.07 10.01
C GLU A 519 9.07 31.09 10.25
N ASN A 520 9.60 32.28 10.53
CA ASN A 520 11.02 32.56 10.78
C ASN A 520 12.00 32.39 9.60
N PHE A 521 11.55 32.11 8.37
CA PHE A 521 12.42 32.17 7.18
C PHE A 521 12.39 33.51 6.43
N ARG A 522 13.48 33.83 5.75
CA ARG A 522 13.67 34.99 4.88
C ARG A 522 14.21 34.50 3.54
N VAL A 523 13.51 34.79 2.44
CA VAL A 523 13.90 34.40 1.08
C VAL A 523 14.29 35.64 0.29
N GLU A 524 15.50 35.67 -0.24
CA GLU A 524 16.07 36.84 -0.95
C GLU A 524 16.94 36.40 -2.13
N GLY A 525 17.08 37.29 -3.12
CA GLY A 525 17.95 37.08 -4.29
C GLY A 525 17.35 36.23 -5.41
N ASP A 526 18.12 36.10 -6.48
CA ASP A 526 17.88 35.24 -7.63
C ASP A 526 19.20 34.55 -8.02
N PRO A 527 19.33 33.20 -7.96
CA PRO A 527 18.33 32.26 -7.47
C PRO A 527 17.96 32.51 -6.00
N LYS A 528 16.74 32.12 -5.62
CA LYS A 528 16.14 32.39 -4.30
C LYS A 528 16.94 31.69 -3.19
N ARG A 529 17.49 32.46 -2.25
CA ARG A 529 18.27 31.95 -1.11
C ARG A 529 17.49 32.02 0.20
N LEU A 530 17.55 30.95 0.99
CA LEU A 530 16.85 30.79 2.26
C LEU A 530 17.76 31.17 3.44
N TYR A 531 17.27 32.02 4.32
CA TYR A 531 17.98 32.53 5.51
C TYR A 531 17.10 32.47 6.77
N ALA A 532 17.73 32.28 7.93
CA ALA A 532 17.07 32.31 9.23
C ALA A 532 16.76 33.75 9.70
N ARG A 533 15.61 33.98 10.37
CA ARG A 533 15.26 35.25 11.05
C ARG A 533 15.53 35.26 12.55
N VAL A 534 15.67 34.08 13.15
CA VAL A 534 15.83 33.84 14.59
C VAL A 534 16.86 32.74 14.79
N ASP A 535 17.42 32.64 15.99
CA ASP A 535 18.23 31.49 16.41
C ASP A 535 17.30 30.29 16.66
N GLY A 536 17.53 29.16 16.01
CA GLY A 536 16.54 28.08 16.06
C GLY A 536 16.88 26.79 15.31
N SER A 537 16.11 25.73 15.57
CA SER A 537 16.24 24.41 14.98
C SER A 537 15.39 24.26 13.69
N VAL A 538 16.04 24.05 12.55
CA VAL A 538 15.39 23.77 11.27
C VAL A 538 14.94 22.31 11.21
N ARG A 539 13.63 22.08 11.07
CA ARG A 539 13.01 20.77 10.90
C ARG A 539 12.38 20.69 9.50
N VAL A 540 12.92 19.80 8.65
CA VAL A 540 12.42 19.51 7.29
C VAL A 540 11.58 18.22 7.32
N ARG A 541 10.45 18.19 6.61
CA ARG A 541 9.62 16.98 6.44
C ARG A 541 8.87 17.02 5.10
N GLY A 542 9.38 16.31 4.11
CA GLY A 542 8.93 16.50 2.72
C GLY A 542 9.15 17.97 2.32
N ASN A 543 8.18 18.56 1.64
CA ASN A 543 8.30 19.92 1.10
C ASN A 543 8.03 21.01 2.15
N ALA A 544 7.76 20.62 3.40
CA ALA A 544 7.57 21.52 4.54
C ALA A 544 8.87 21.76 5.32
N VAL A 545 9.19 23.04 5.52
CA VAL A 545 10.40 23.50 6.24
C VAL A 545 9.94 24.39 7.39
N ARG A 546 10.40 24.12 8.62
CA ARG A 546 10.00 24.85 9.84
C ARG A 546 11.21 25.23 10.69
N LEU A 547 11.29 26.48 11.17
CA LEU A 547 12.35 26.96 12.06
C LEU A 547 11.78 27.26 13.45
N HIS A 548 12.11 26.39 14.41
CA HIS A 548 11.68 26.47 15.80
C HIS A 548 12.68 27.29 16.62
N GLU A 549 12.24 28.31 17.36
CA GLU A 549 13.13 29.13 18.20
C GLU A 549 13.82 28.29 19.30
N VAL A 550 15.15 28.41 19.40
CA VAL A 550 16.00 27.72 20.38
C VAL A 550 16.62 28.75 21.32
N ILE A 551 16.68 28.48 22.62
CA ILE A 551 17.44 29.31 23.56
C ILE A 551 18.91 28.87 23.50
N ARG A 552 19.78 29.73 22.98
CA ARG A 552 21.23 29.51 22.97
C ARG A 552 21.89 30.05 24.24
N VAL A 553 22.81 29.27 24.80
CA VAL A 553 23.66 29.60 25.94
C VAL A 553 25.12 29.41 25.50
N ASP A 554 25.83 30.51 25.32
CA ASP A 554 27.24 30.47 24.96
C ASP A 554 28.12 30.24 26.20
N GLY A 555 28.86 29.13 26.22
CA GLY A 555 29.73 28.71 27.31
C GLY A 555 29.07 27.74 28.30
N ASP A 556 29.67 27.64 29.50
CA ASP A 556 29.28 26.68 30.54
C ASP A 556 28.12 27.20 31.39
N VAL A 557 27.16 26.32 31.76
CA VAL A 557 26.16 26.61 32.79
C VAL A 557 26.83 26.53 34.16
N ASN A 558 27.01 27.69 34.79
CA ASN A 558 27.77 27.90 36.02
C ASN A 558 27.14 29.03 36.88
N PHE A 559 27.78 29.41 37.99
CA PHE A 559 27.26 30.43 38.94
C PHE A 559 26.92 31.81 38.32
N SER A 560 27.45 32.14 37.14
CA SER A 560 27.09 33.37 36.41
C SER A 560 25.84 33.24 35.53
N MET A 561 25.48 32.02 35.11
CA MET A 561 24.25 31.72 34.34
C MET A 561 23.09 31.33 35.28
N GLY A 562 23.38 30.53 36.31
CA GLY A 562 22.36 29.96 37.20
C GLY A 562 21.62 28.75 36.62
N ASN A 563 20.53 28.37 37.28
CA ASN A 563 19.64 27.31 36.79
C ASN A 563 18.79 27.81 35.62
N ILE A 564 18.42 26.91 34.70
CA ILE A 564 17.64 27.23 33.50
C ILE A 564 16.25 26.58 33.61
N ASP A 565 15.19 27.36 33.36
CA ASP A 565 13.81 26.88 33.21
C ASP A 565 13.21 27.46 31.91
N ALA A 566 12.94 26.58 30.94
CA ALA A 566 12.66 26.98 29.55
C ALA A 566 11.56 26.16 28.86
N GLY A 567 10.43 26.79 28.50
CA GLY A 567 9.35 26.13 27.74
C GLY A 567 9.66 25.83 26.25
N LYS A 568 10.92 25.73 25.85
CA LYS A 568 11.41 25.59 24.46
C LYS A 568 12.65 24.68 24.40
N ASP A 569 13.14 24.43 23.19
CA ASP A 569 14.44 23.81 22.93
C ASP A 569 15.59 24.68 23.46
N VAL A 570 16.67 24.06 23.94
CA VAL A 570 17.84 24.75 24.51
C VAL A 570 19.14 24.18 23.93
N TYR A 571 20.06 25.06 23.53
CA TYR A 571 21.40 24.71 23.05
C TYR A 571 22.48 25.36 23.92
N ILE A 572 23.35 24.56 24.52
CA ILE A 572 24.46 24.98 25.38
C ILE A 572 25.76 24.64 24.65
N THR A 573 26.61 25.63 24.36
CA THR A 573 27.87 25.35 23.64
C THR A 573 28.96 24.75 24.53
N GLY A 574 28.91 25.00 25.85
CA GLY A 574 29.81 24.40 26.85
C GLY A 574 29.19 23.23 27.64
N SER A 575 29.65 23.07 28.88
CA SER A 575 29.26 22.02 29.84
C SER A 575 28.28 22.52 30.91
N ILE A 576 27.54 21.60 31.55
CA ILE A 576 26.82 21.88 32.80
C ILE A 576 27.75 21.58 33.98
N LYS A 577 27.99 22.56 34.85
CA LYS A 577 28.84 22.42 36.04
C LYS A 577 28.11 21.71 37.21
N PRO A 578 28.86 21.24 38.23
CA PRO A 578 28.28 20.63 39.42
C PRO A 578 27.22 21.47 40.14
N GLY A 579 26.12 20.83 40.52
CA GLY A 579 25.07 21.41 41.35
C GLY A 579 24.06 22.32 40.63
N PHE A 580 24.12 22.43 39.29
CA PHE A 580 23.14 23.20 38.51
C PHE A 580 21.97 22.34 38.04
N GLU A 581 20.79 22.96 37.96
CA GLU A 581 19.56 22.33 37.48
C GLU A 581 19.08 22.98 36.17
N ILE A 582 18.69 22.15 35.20
CA ILE A 582 18.11 22.57 33.93
C ILE A 582 16.78 21.85 33.72
N ARG A 583 15.71 22.63 33.62
CA ARG A 583 14.36 22.18 33.27
C ARG A 583 13.98 22.78 31.91
N LEU A 584 13.51 21.95 30.99
CA LEU A 584 13.00 22.44 29.72
C LEU A 584 11.84 21.59 29.16
N GLY A 585 10.97 22.25 28.40
CA GLY A 585 9.84 21.62 27.72
C GLY A 585 10.16 21.03 26.34
N GLY A 586 11.31 21.39 25.76
CA GLY A 586 11.75 20.94 24.43
C GLY A 586 12.96 20.00 24.45
N ASP A 587 13.69 19.99 23.34
CA ASP A 587 14.92 19.23 23.12
C ASP A 587 16.15 19.97 23.70
N LEU A 588 17.10 19.24 24.33
CA LEU A 588 18.32 19.80 24.92
C LEU A 588 19.57 19.33 24.16
N THR A 589 20.41 20.25 23.73
CA THR A 589 21.70 19.93 23.08
C THR A 589 22.87 20.58 23.83
N ILE A 590 23.92 19.81 24.12
CA ILE A 590 25.08 20.23 24.94
C ILE A 590 26.38 19.91 24.18
N GLY A 591 27.16 20.94 23.86
CA GLY A 591 28.46 20.83 23.17
C GLY A 591 29.62 20.34 24.05
N GLY A 592 29.46 20.40 25.38
CA GLY A 592 30.41 19.87 26.35
C GLY A 592 29.93 18.58 27.04
N THR A 593 30.07 18.55 28.37
CA THR A 593 29.75 17.43 29.28
C THR A 593 28.68 17.81 30.31
N ILE A 594 28.06 16.81 30.92
CA ILE A 594 27.31 17.00 32.18
C ILE A 594 28.21 16.55 33.33
N GLU A 595 28.54 17.47 34.24
CA GLU A 595 29.44 17.22 35.37
C GLU A 595 28.69 16.84 36.67
N GLY A 596 29.43 16.36 37.68
CA GLY A 596 28.91 15.67 38.87
C GLY A 596 27.87 16.45 39.67
N GLY A 597 26.69 15.88 39.91
CA GLY A 597 25.63 16.48 40.71
C GLY A 597 24.77 17.49 39.96
N ALA A 598 24.85 17.56 38.63
CA ALA A 598 23.91 18.32 37.80
C ALA A 598 22.59 17.56 37.60
N ILE A 599 21.47 18.29 37.54
CA ILE A 599 20.12 17.73 37.34
C ILE A 599 19.55 18.26 36.03
N VAL A 600 19.12 17.37 35.14
CA VAL A 600 18.57 17.71 33.81
C VAL A 600 17.20 17.06 33.62
N HIS A 601 16.23 17.86 33.20
CA HIS A 601 14.85 17.48 32.97
C HIS A 601 14.37 18.05 31.63
N ALA A 602 14.24 17.20 30.61
CA ALA A 602 13.88 17.59 29.25
C ALA A 602 12.54 16.99 28.80
N GLY A 603 11.71 17.81 28.15
CA GLY A 603 10.44 17.41 27.53
C GLY A 603 10.60 16.64 26.22
N GLY A 604 11.75 16.77 25.56
CA GLY A 604 12.13 16.04 24.35
C GLY A 604 13.40 15.20 24.53
N ASP A 605 14.21 15.15 23.48
CA ASP A 605 15.50 14.44 23.45
C ASP A 605 16.61 15.20 24.21
N VAL A 606 17.64 14.49 24.68
CA VAL A 606 18.86 15.07 25.28
C VAL A 606 20.10 14.58 24.54
N THR A 607 20.83 15.49 23.92
CA THR A 607 22.05 15.20 23.16
C THR A 607 23.27 15.84 23.83
N VAL A 608 24.25 15.03 24.24
CA VAL A 608 25.47 15.46 24.92
C VAL A 608 26.69 15.05 24.10
N ALA A 609 27.59 15.99 23.82
CA ALA A 609 28.77 15.72 22.99
C ALA A 609 29.79 14.82 23.66
N GLY A 610 30.13 15.16 24.92
CA GLY A 610 30.98 14.37 25.78
C GLY A 610 30.20 13.33 26.57
N GLY A 611 30.67 13.05 27.78
CA GLY A 611 30.01 12.15 28.72
C GLY A 611 29.00 12.81 29.64
N ILE A 612 28.13 11.98 30.21
CA ILE A 612 27.30 12.29 31.39
C ILE A 612 28.02 11.67 32.59
N VAL A 613 28.57 12.50 33.49
CA VAL A 613 29.61 12.06 34.44
C VAL A 613 29.33 12.50 35.87
N GLY A 614 29.57 11.59 36.81
CA GLY A 614 29.72 11.88 38.23
C GLY A 614 28.52 11.51 39.10
N HIS A 615 28.79 11.32 40.38
CA HIS A 615 27.78 10.98 41.38
C HIS A 615 26.72 12.07 41.52
N ASP A 616 25.51 11.66 41.92
CA ASP A 616 24.29 12.47 42.03
C ASP A 616 23.80 13.15 40.73
N THR A 617 24.54 13.05 39.62
CA THR A 617 24.09 13.50 38.29
C THR A 617 22.87 12.71 37.83
N LYS A 618 21.80 13.42 37.47
CA LYS A 618 20.50 12.83 37.08
C LYS A 618 19.98 13.47 35.80
N VAL A 619 19.83 12.69 34.74
CA VAL A 619 19.23 13.12 33.46
C VAL A 619 17.90 12.40 33.27
N VAL A 620 16.84 13.17 33.06
CA VAL A 620 15.49 12.66 32.78
C VAL A 620 15.01 13.25 31.45
N ALA A 621 14.78 12.41 30.45
CA ALA A 621 14.31 12.78 29.12
C ALA A 621 12.96 12.12 28.81
N LEU A 622 12.00 12.93 28.36
CA LEU A 622 10.72 12.44 27.82
C LEU A 622 10.83 11.95 26.36
N GLY A 623 11.98 12.20 25.71
CA GLY A 623 12.44 11.55 24.48
C GLY A 623 13.54 10.52 24.75
N SER A 624 14.60 10.59 23.94
CA SER A 624 15.80 9.74 23.92
C SER A 624 17.02 10.46 24.52
N VAL A 625 18.08 9.73 24.86
CA VAL A 625 19.36 10.33 25.30
C VAL A 625 20.52 9.84 24.44
N PHE A 626 21.38 10.77 24.00
CA PHE A 626 22.59 10.50 23.22
C PHE A 626 23.80 11.07 23.97
N ALA A 627 24.83 10.24 24.21
CA ALA A 627 26.08 10.68 24.85
C ALA A 627 27.29 9.87 24.37
N LYS A 628 28.51 10.41 24.51
CA LYS A 628 29.74 9.62 24.24
C LYS A 628 29.87 8.44 25.20
N PHE A 629 29.66 8.70 26.50
CA PHE A 629 29.68 7.71 27.57
C PHE A 629 28.82 8.18 28.75
N ILE A 630 28.42 7.24 29.62
CA ILE A 630 27.71 7.54 30.86
C ILE A 630 28.48 6.90 32.01
N GLN A 631 28.86 7.68 33.02
CA GLN A 631 29.75 7.22 34.09
C GLN A 631 29.35 7.74 35.48
N ASN A 632 29.16 6.84 36.44
CA ASN A 632 28.76 7.15 37.83
C ASN A 632 27.43 7.92 37.98
N ALA A 633 26.62 8.00 36.92
CA ALA A 633 25.45 8.87 36.80
C ALA A 633 24.15 8.07 36.56
N SER A 634 23.01 8.71 36.82
CA SER A 634 21.67 8.14 36.61
C SER A 634 20.98 8.78 35.40
N VAL A 635 20.44 7.97 34.49
CA VAL A 635 19.78 8.42 33.25
C VAL A 635 18.46 7.68 33.05
N ILE A 636 17.38 8.43 32.90
CA ILE A 636 16.04 7.90 32.68
C ILE A 636 15.49 8.47 31.37
N ALA A 637 15.24 7.60 30.38
CA ALA A 637 14.73 7.97 29.07
C ALA A 637 13.38 7.29 28.81
N ARG A 638 12.45 8.00 28.18
CA ARG A 638 11.17 7.41 27.77
C ARG A 638 11.30 6.58 26.49
N LEU A 639 12.11 7.05 25.54
CA LEU A 639 12.43 6.37 24.29
C LEU A 639 13.74 5.60 24.46
N ASP A 640 14.78 5.92 23.68
CA ASP A 640 16.02 5.15 23.60
C ASP A 640 17.19 5.80 24.39
N VAL A 641 18.24 5.03 24.68
CA VAL A 641 19.54 5.57 25.12
C VAL A 641 20.66 5.04 24.21
N PHE A 642 21.42 5.97 23.65
CA PHE A 642 22.56 5.70 22.79
C PHE A 642 23.85 6.17 23.45
N ALA A 643 24.79 5.26 23.65
CA ALA A 643 26.14 5.55 24.11
C ALA A 643 27.15 5.18 23.03
N GLY A 644 28.03 6.11 22.65
CA GLY A 644 28.99 5.88 21.56
C GLY A 644 30.26 5.11 21.96
N ASN A 645 30.50 4.92 23.26
CA ASN A 645 31.70 4.26 23.78
C ASN A 645 31.40 3.31 24.94
N TYR A 646 30.97 3.78 26.12
CA TYR A 646 30.74 2.89 27.28
C TYR A 646 29.68 3.38 28.28
N LEU A 647 29.17 2.43 29.07
CA LEU A 647 28.38 2.65 30.28
C LEU A 647 29.18 2.11 31.47
N LEU A 648 29.56 2.96 32.44
CA LEU A 648 30.43 2.61 33.57
C LEU A 648 29.81 2.99 34.91
N ASN A 649 29.40 2.01 35.71
CA ASN A 649 28.75 2.19 37.01
C ASN A 649 27.57 3.19 36.92
N ALA A 650 26.71 2.99 35.92
CA ALA A 650 25.59 3.88 35.61
C ALA A 650 24.25 3.25 36.03
N GLU A 651 23.27 4.09 36.36
CA GLU A 651 21.88 3.66 36.61
C GLU A 651 20.98 4.13 35.45
N ILE A 652 20.71 3.24 34.50
CA ILE A 652 20.05 3.56 33.24
C ILE A 652 18.69 2.87 33.18
N ARG A 653 17.62 3.64 32.92
CA ARG A 653 16.22 3.14 32.85
C ARG A 653 15.49 3.70 31.64
N VAL A 654 15.12 2.82 30.72
CA VAL A 654 14.80 3.18 29.33
C VAL A 654 13.49 2.49 28.90
N GLY A 655 12.60 3.20 28.21
CA GLY A 655 11.33 2.63 27.75
C GLY A 655 11.42 1.90 26.40
N GLY A 656 12.34 2.33 25.54
CA GLY A 656 12.73 1.67 24.30
C GLY A 656 13.96 0.77 24.48
N ARG A 657 15.02 1.04 23.72
CA ARG A 657 16.27 0.26 23.69
C ARG A 657 17.48 1.03 24.21
N VAL A 658 18.46 0.29 24.74
CA VAL A 658 19.81 0.80 25.02
C VAL A 658 20.76 0.28 23.95
N VAL A 659 21.57 1.15 23.35
CA VAL A 659 22.58 0.76 22.35
C VAL A 659 23.93 1.37 22.72
N VAL A 660 24.90 0.51 23.04
CA VAL A 660 26.29 0.91 23.29
C VAL A 660 27.12 0.53 22.07
N ARG A 661 27.57 1.53 21.29
CA ARG A 661 28.42 1.28 20.11
C ARG A 661 29.87 1.09 20.50
N GLN A 662 30.57 0.34 19.65
CA GLN A 662 32.01 0.23 19.61
C GLN A 662 32.56 1.33 18.68
N THR A 663 33.71 1.90 19.02
CA THR A 663 34.48 2.84 18.19
C THR A 663 35.10 2.12 16.97
N SER A 664 35.51 2.87 15.93
CA SER A 664 36.19 2.30 14.74
C SER A 664 37.49 1.57 15.12
N ASP A 665 38.19 2.09 16.13
CA ASP A 665 39.35 1.52 16.82
C ASP A 665 39.11 0.14 17.50
N GLY A 666 37.88 -0.38 17.47
CA GLY A 666 37.49 -1.63 18.15
C GLY A 666 37.36 -1.50 19.67
N ARG A 667 37.39 -0.28 20.22
CA ARG A 667 37.29 0.00 21.67
C ARG A 667 35.87 0.39 22.07
N GLY A 668 35.52 0.22 23.35
CA GLY A 668 34.17 0.52 23.84
C GLY A 668 33.17 -0.59 23.51
N GLY A 669 31.90 -0.21 23.35
CA GLY A 669 30.76 -1.13 23.30
C GLY A 669 30.45 -1.79 24.65
N SER A 670 31.01 -1.30 25.76
CA SER A 670 31.02 -2.00 27.05
C SER A 670 30.00 -1.48 28.06
N ILE A 671 29.32 -2.40 28.76
CA ILE A 671 28.48 -2.13 29.94
C ILE A 671 29.17 -2.73 31.15
N VAL A 672 29.70 -1.90 32.06
CA VAL A 672 30.55 -2.34 33.17
C VAL A 672 30.07 -1.70 34.47
N GLY A 673 29.55 -2.49 35.40
CA GLY A 673 29.06 -2.03 36.70
C GLY A 673 27.71 -1.30 36.65
N GLY A 674 26.99 -1.32 37.76
CA GLY A 674 25.71 -0.60 37.92
C GLY A 674 24.51 -1.38 37.37
N GLN A 675 23.53 -0.67 36.83
CA GLN A 675 22.23 -1.21 36.41
C GLN A 675 21.75 -0.59 35.10
N THR A 676 21.72 -1.37 34.02
CA THR A 676 21.18 -0.96 32.71
C THR A 676 19.88 -1.70 32.42
N LEU A 677 18.76 -0.97 32.37
CA LEU A 677 17.42 -1.52 32.24
C LEU A 677 16.68 -0.88 31.06
N ALA A 678 16.18 -1.71 30.14
CA ALA A 678 15.44 -1.29 28.95
C ALA A 678 14.04 -1.90 28.90
N GLY A 679 13.13 -1.33 28.09
CA GLY A 679 11.78 -1.83 27.89
C GLY A 679 11.65 -2.78 26.69
N GLN A 680 12.61 -2.75 25.76
CA GLN A 680 12.61 -3.52 24.53
C GLN A 680 13.91 -4.31 24.33
N ARG A 681 15.03 -3.63 24.12
CA ARG A 681 16.29 -4.28 23.68
C ARG A 681 17.52 -3.64 24.30
N ILE A 682 18.58 -4.43 24.51
CA ILE A 682 19.90 -3.93 24.90
C ILE A 682 20.93 -4.49 23.91
N ASP A 683 21.65 -3.60 23.22
CA ASP A 683 22.79 -3.94 22.35
C ASP A 683 24.10 -3.49 23.00
N ALA A 684 25.03 -4.42 23.18
CA ALA A 684 26.40 -4.15 23.64
C ALA A 684 27.42 -5.03 22.91
N TRP A 685 28.67 -4.59 22.86
CA TRP A 685 29.80 -5.45 22.50
C TRP A 685 30.19 -6.36 23.67
N THR A 686 30.28 -5.82 24.88
CA THR A 686 30.73 -6.57 26.07
C THR A 686 29.93 -6.16 27.30
N VAL A 687 29.61 -7.12 28.17
CA VAL A 687 28.86 -6.89 29.42
C VAL A 687 29.61 -7.47 30.59
N GLY A 688 29.72 -6.70 31.67
CA GLY A 688 30.50 -7.04 32.86
C GLY A 688 32.00 -6.77 32.70
N SER A 689 32.74 -7.14 33.74
CA SER A 689 34.21 -7.18 33.74
C SER A 689 34.65 -7.98 34.96
N ALA A 690 35.72 -8.78 34.82
CA ALA A 690 36.41 -9.45 35.93
C ALA A 690 37.06 -8.49 36.95
N SER A 691 36.77 -7.18 36.88
CA SER A 691 37.23 -6.13 37.79
C SER A 691 36.10 -5.40 38.54
N THR A 692 34.84 -5.82 38.39
CA THR A 692 33.66 -5.14 38.98
C THR A 692 32.64 -6.10 39.56
N ASP A 693 32.44 -6.05 40.88
CA ASP A 693 31.64 -6.98 41.70
C ASP A 693 30.16 -7.16 41.30
N ARG A 694 29.57 -6.25 40.51
CA ARG A 694 28.17 -6.39 40.05
C ARG A 694 27.85 -5.55 38.82
N THR A 695 27.40 -6.20 37.75
CA THR A 695 26.80 -5.57 36.58
C THR A 695 25.41 -6.16 36.35
N ILE A 696 24.35 -5.33 36.39
CA ILE A 696 22.98 -5.77 36.17
C ILE A 696 22.51 -5.28 34.81
N VAL A 697 22.07 -6.18 33.93
CA VAL A 697 21.52 -5.84 32.60
C VAL A 697 20.17 -6.51 32.44
N GLY A 698 19.13 -5.79 31.96
CA GLY A 698 17.82 -6.42 31.89
C GLY A 698 16.71 -5.73 31.10
N ILE A 699 15.72 -6.54 30.69
CA ILE A 699 14.48 -6.07 30.07
C ILE A 699 13.37 -6.06 31.13
N VAL A 700 12.83 -4.87 31.43
CA VAL A 700 11.85 -4.65 32.50
C VAL A 700 10.77 -3.67 32.06
N ALA A 701 9.66 -3.61 32.80
CA ALA A 701 8.56 -2.70 32.48
C ALA A 701 9.06 -1.24 32.32
N PRO A 702 8.67 -0.51 31.25
CA PRO A 702 9.13 0.86 30.98
C PRO A 702 9.01 1.79 32.19
N PRO A 703 9.88 2.81 32.33
CA PRO A 703 9.94 3.66 33.53
C PRO A 703 8.60 4.33 33.87
N GLU A 704 7.82 4.75 32.85
CA GLU A 704 6.45 5.27 33.00
C GLU A 704 5.51 4.26 33.70
N THR A 705 5.55 3.00 33.28
CA THR A 705 4.70 1.93 33.83
C THR A 705 5.18 1.46 35.21
N ALA A 706 6.48 1.36 35.42
CA ALA A 706 7.07 1.03 36.72
C ALA A 706 6.74 2.12 37.76
N ALA A 707 6.86 3.39 37.38
CA ALA A 707 6.46 4.55 38.18
C ALA A 707 4.95 4.55 38.50
N GLY A 708 4.10 4.26 37.49
CA GLY A 708 2.66 4.10 37.66
C GLY A 708 2.28 2.98 38.62
N VAL A 709 2.92 1.81 38.50
CA VAL A 709 2.75 0.68 39.43
C VAL A 709 3.18 1.07 40.85
N ARG A 710 4.32 1.75 41.02
CA ARG A 710 4.82 2.23 42.33
C ARG A 710 3.86 3.25 42.98
N LYS A 711 3.25 4.17 42.21
CA LYS A 711 2.21 5.10 42.71
C LYS A 711 0.98 4.32 43.19
N ILE A 712 0.53 3.32 42.42
CA ILE A 712 -0.62 2.46 42.78
C ILE A 712 -0.34 1.58 44.00
N GLU A 713 0.86 1.00 44.12
CA GLU A 713 1.23 0.15 45.26
C GLU A 713 1.29 0.97 46.56
N LYS A 714 1.75 2.23 46.52
CA LYS A 714 1.60 3.18 47.65
C LYS A 714 0.14 3.47 48.00
N THR A 715 -0.76 3.64 47.02
CA THR A 715 -2.20 3.79 47.28
C THR A 715 -2.82 2.54 47.93
N VAL A 716 -2.43 1.35 47.47
CA VAL A 716 -2.90 0.07 48.06
C VAL A 716 -2.41 -0.07 49.51
N GLU A 717 -1.12 0.16 49.76
CA GLU A 717 -0.56 0.11 51.12
C GLU A 717 -1.25 1.11 52.05
N PHE A 718 -1.49 2.34 51.57
CA PHE A 718 -2.25 3.33 52.33
C PHE A 718 -3.65 2.82 52.69
N CYS A 719 -4.40 2.30 51.72
CA CYS A 719 -5.73 1.76 51.98
C CYS A 719 -5.71 0.57 52.96
N ASP A 720 -4.73 -0.33 52.86
CA ASP A 720 -4.54 -1.44 53.81
C ASP A 720 -4.23 -0.93 55.23
N GLN A 721 -3.39 0.11 55.37
CA GLN A 721 -3.14 0.75 56.66
C GLN A 721 -4.39 1.44 57.23
N PHE A 722 -5.16 2.16 56.41
CA PHE A 722 -6.41 2.82 56.83
C PHE A 722 -7.45 1.78 57.30
N VAL A 723 -7.73 0.79 56.45
CA VAL A 723 -8.70 -0.28 56.71
C VAL A 723 -8.30 -1.06 57.97
N GLY A 724 -7.02 -1.41 58.13
CA GLY A 724 -6.54 -2.09 59.33
C GLY A 724 -6.65 -1.26 60.62
N ARG A 725 -6.49 0.08 60.55
CA ARG A 725 -6.74 0.97 61.71
C ARG A 725 -8.22 1.04 62.06
N ALA A 726 -9.08 1.22 61.06
CA ALA A 726 -10.53 1.34 61.27
C ALA A 726 -11.16 0.03 61.76
N PHE A 727 -10.74 -1.14 61.24
CA PHE A 727 -11.13 -2.45 61.77
C PHE A 727 -10.80 -2.61 63.26
N ARG A 728 -9.55 -2.29 63.67
CA ARG A 728 -9.15 -2.32 65.09
C ARG A 728 -9.93 -1.33 65.97
N THR A 729 -10.36 -0.21 65.40
CA THR A 729 -11.16 0.81 66.12
C THR A 729 -12.62 0.37 66.29
N LEU A 730 -13.17 -0.37 65.33
CA LEU A 730 -14.56 -0.87 65.35
C LEU A 730 -14.72 -2.27 65.95
N GLY A 731 -13.63 -3.00 66.20
CA GLY A 731 -13.68 -4.38 66.69
C GLY A 731 -14.23 -5.38 65.67
N LEU A 732 -13.98 -5.14 64.39
CA LEU A 732 -14.43 -5.96 63.27
C LEU A 732 -13.25 -6.69 62.61
N GLU A 733 -13.43 -7.97 62.27
CA GLU A 733 -12.47 -8.74 61.46
C GLU A 733 -12.83 -8.74 59.97
N THR A 734 -14.11 -8.54 59.62
CA THR A 734 -14.58 -8.50 58.23
C THR A 734 -15.56 -7.35 57.98
N ILE A 735 -15.94 -7.13 56.70
CA ILE A 735 -17.08 -6.27 56.32
C ILE A 735 -18.23 -7.18 55.88
N ASP A 736 -18.74 -8.03 56.76
CA ASP A 736 -20.02 -8.70 56.52
C ASP A 736 -21.21 -7.80 56.89
N THR A 737 -22.26 -7.89 56.07
CA THR A 737 -23.54 -7.22 56.24
C THR A 737 -24.28 -7.62 57.51
N THR A 738 -23.96 -8.78 58.11
CA THR A 738 -24.52 -9.23 59.40
C THR A 738 -23.83 -8.53 60.57
N GLU A 739 -22.49 -8.46 60.56
CA GLU A 739 -21.70 -7.82 61.63
C GLU A 739 -21.95 -6.30 61.68
N LEU A 740 -21.99 -5.63 60.52
CA LEU A 740 -22.29 -4.19 60.45
C LEU A 740 -23.66 -3.84 61.04
N LYS A 741 -24.69 -4.68 60.84
CA LYS A 741 -26.02 -4.48 61.44
C LYS A 741 -25.95 -4.61 62.97
N GLN A 742 -25.34 -5.69 63.46
CA GLN A 742 -25.17 -5.90 64.91
C GLN A 742 -24.41 -4.76 65.60
N LEU A 743 -23.40 -4.18 64.93
CA LEU A 743 -22.65 -3.04 65.46
C LEU A 743 -23.50 -1.77 65.49
N ILE A 744 -24.22 -1.44 64.41
CA ILE A 744 -25.13 -0.29 64.34
C ILE A 744 -26.27 -0.40 65.37
N ASP A 745 -26.83 -1.59 65.55
CA ASP A 745 -27.92 -1.84 66.50
C ASP A 745 -27.47 -1.70 67.97
N ARG A 746 -26.24 -2.15 68.29
CA ARG A 746 -25.61 -1.99 69.62
C ARG A 746 -25.18 -0.56 69.95
N THR A 747 -25.02 0.31 68.94
CA THR A 747 -24.50 1.69 69.13
C THR A 747 -25.59 2.64 69.67
N PRO A 748 -25.33 3.49 70.69
CA PRO A 748 -26.23 4.57 71.14
C PRO A 748 -26.58 5.55 70.01
N LYS A 749 -27.78 6.15 70.01
CA LYS A 749 -28.25 6.98 68.88
C LYS A 749 -27.29 8.12 68.51
N ASP A 750 -26.68 8.75 69.50
CA ASP A 750 -25.85 9.94 69.33
C ASP A 750 -24.45 9.61 68.78
N GLU A 751 -23.98 8.37 68.98
CA GLU A 751 -22.69 7.87 68.48
C GLU A 751 -22.78 7.23 67.08
N ARG A 752 -23.99 7.07 66.53
CA ARG A 752 -24.18 6.46 65.20
C ARG A 752 -23.61 7.30 64.05
N GLN A 753 -23.60 8.63 64.16
CA GLN A 753 -23.10 9.50 63.09
C GLN A 753 -21.59 9.35 62.80
N PRO A 754 -20.67 9.42 63.79
CA PRO A 754 -19.25 9.18 63.54
C PRO A 754 -18.98 7.75 63.05
N ILE A 755 -19.66 6.73 63.59
CA ILE A 755 -19.50 5.34 63.13
C ILE A 755 -19.98 5.17 61.68
N LEU A 756 -21.14 5.73 61.30
CA LEU A 756 -21.59 5.72 59.90
C LEU A 756 -20.62 6.45 58.96
N THR A 757 -19.98 7.52 59.43
CA THR A 757 -18.95 8.25 58.65
C THR A 757 -17.71 7.38 58.42
N VAL A 758 -17.22 6.70 59.47
CA VAL A 758 -16.10 5.74 59.36
C VAL A 758 -16.46 4.54 58.48
N LEU A 759 -17.68 4.01 58.57
CA LEU A 759 -18.16 2.91 57.71
C LEU A 759 -18.27 3.33 56.23
N GLN A 760 -18.69 4.58 55.95
CA GLN A 760 -18.67 5.14 54.60
C GLN A 760 -17.23 5.30 54.07
N GLN A 761 -16.31 5.82 54.89
CA GLN A 761 -14.89 5.93 54.56
C GLN A 761 -14.25 4.56 54.33
N LEU A 762 -14.55 3.56 55.17
CA LEU A 762 -14.13 2.16 55.00
C LEU A 762 -14.61 1.58 53.66
N LYS A 763 -15.92 1.68 53.37
CA LYS A 763 -16.45 1.21 52.07
C LYS A 763 -15.74 1.89 50.91
N LYS A 764 -15.46 3.20 51.02
CA LYS A 764 -14.67 3.95 50.05
C LYS A 764 -13.24 3.42 49.95
N ALA A 765 -12.54 3.18 51.06
CA ALA A 765 -11.16 2.69 51.13
C ALA A 765 -11.01 1.24 50.61
N THR A 766 -12.07 0.43 50.68
CA THR A 766 -12.13 -0.91 50.07
C THR A 766 -12.35 -0.84 48.55
N THR A 767 -13.25 0.01 48.03
CA THR A 767 -13.44 0.15 46.56
C THR A 767 -12.23 0.81 45.89
N THR A 768 -11.77 1.96 46.41
CA THR A 768 -10.43 2.01 47.03
C THR A 768 -9.33 1.15 46.43
N ARG A 769 -8.91 0.22 47.29
CA ARG A 769 -7.99 -0.86 47.05
C ARG A 769 -8.36 -1.76 45.87
N ALA A 770 -9.66 -2.04 45.64
CA ALA A 770 -10.10 -2.99 44.61
C ALA A 770 -9.69 -2.58 43.19
N ARG A 771 -10.17 -1.45 42.66
CA ARG A 771 -9.73 -1.00 41.32
C ARG A 771 -8.29 -0.48 41.31
N ALA A 772 -7.69 -0.15 42.45
CA ALA A 772 -6.23 0.05 42.52
C ALA A 772 -5.48 -1.27 42.16
N LEU A 773 -5.91 -2.40 42.71
CA LEU A 773 -5.37 -3.73 42.37
C LEU A 773 -5.69 -4.14 40.92
N GLU A 774 -6.88 -3.85 40.40
CA GLU A 774 -7.23 -4.10 38.98
C GLU A 774 -6.37 -3.25 38.02
N LYS A 775 -6.15 -1.95 38.34
CA LYS A 775 -5.27 -1.08 37.56
C LYS A 775 -3.81 -1.58 37.62
N ARG A 776 -3.38 -2.11 38.76
CA ARG A 776 -2.07 -2.77 38.89
C ARG A 776 -1.98 -4.03 38.02
N ALA A 777 -2.99 -4.90 38.05
CA ALA A 777 -3.02 -6.14 37.29
C ALA A 777 -3.03 -5.88 35.77
N SER A 778 -3.87 -4.94 35.30
CA SER A 778 -3.93 -4.54 33.90
C SER A 778 -2.64 -3.88 33.41
N LEU A 779 -1.97 -3.03 34.21
CA LEU A 779 -0.66 -2.48 33.86
C LEU A 779 0.45 -3.55 33.84
N LYS A 780 0.50 -4.48 34.80
CA LYS A 780 1.46 -5.61 34.78
C LYS A 780 1.19 -6.54 33.59
N ASN A 781 -0.07 -6.81 33.23
CA ASN A 781 -0.43 -7.59 32.04
C ASN A 781 -0.06 -6.90 30.72
N LYS A 782 -0.27 -5.58 30.60
CA LYS A 782 0.19 -4.78 29.44
C LYS A 782 1.72 -4.82 29.33
N SER A 783 2.42 -4.64 30.44
CA SER A 783 3.89 -4.75 30.50
C SER A 783 4.36 -6.12 30.03
N ARG A 784 3.81 -7.21 30.59
CA ARG A 784 4.25 -8.58 30.26
C ARG A 784 4.14 -8.89 28.77
N LYS A 785 3.10 -8.40 28.06
CA LYS A 785 2.96 -8.55 26.60
C LYS A 785 4.03 -7.81 25.79
N GLN A 786 4.61 -6.73 26.32
CA GLN A 786 5.72 -6.00 25.69
C GLN A 786 7.06 -6.70 25.99
N LEU A 787 7.26 -7.16 27.22
CA LEU A 787 8.50 -7.81 27.67
C LEU A 787 8.75 -9.17 27.02
N THR A 788 7.71 -9.90 26.60
CA THR A 788 7.84 -11.18 25.89
C THR A 788 8.48 -11.08 24.49
N GLY A 789 8.69 -9.88 23.96
CA GLY A 789 9.44 -9.64 22.72
C GLY A 789 10.81 -8.98 22.95
N GLY A 790 11.31 -8.96 24.19
CA GLY A 790 12.54 -8.27 24.55
C GLY A 790 13.80 -9.14 24.53
N GLU A 791 14.93 -8.55 24.13
CA GLU A 791 16.19 -9.26 23.86
C GLU A 791 17.41 -8.47 24.35
N ILE A 792 18.45 -9.17 24.83
CA ILE A 792 19.75 -8.59 25.20
C ILE A 792 20.81 -9.24 24.31
N HIS A 793 21.41 -8.45 23.42
CA HIS A 793 22.40 -8.88 22.44
C HIS A 793 23.80 -8.47 22.91
N VAL A 794 24.63 -9.44 23.27
CA VAL A 794 26.04 -9.21 23.63
C VAL A 794 26.92 -9.81 22.53
N ARG A 795 27.55 -8.94 21.73
CA ARG A 795 28.20 -9.36 20.47
C ARG A 795 29.56 -10.03 20.61
N HIS A 796 30.19 -9.92 21.78
CA HIS A 796 31.47 -10.53 22.11
C HIS A 796 31.35 -11.25 23.47
N ILE A 797 31.68 -10.65 24.61
CA ILE A 797 31.67 -11.39 25.89
C ILE A 797 30.66 -10.83 26.88
N ALA A 798 29.83 -11.70 27.46
CA ALA A 798 29.17 -11.47 28.73
C ALA A 798 29.97 -12.20 29.83
N HIS A 799 30.58 -11.47 30.75
CA HIS A 799 31.41 -12.05 31.81
C HIS A 799 30.60 -12.78 32.89
N ALA A 800 31.25 -13.64 33.66
CA ALA A 800 30.72 -14.16 34.92
C ALA A 800 30.33 -13.03 35.90
N ASP A 801 29.50 -13.35 36.89
CA ASP A 801 28.91 -12.43 37.88
C ASP A 801 28.01 -11.30 37.29
N VAL A 802 27.76 -11.32 35.98
CA VAL A 802 26.72 -10.49 35.34
C VAL A 802 25.34 -11.02 35.73
N GLU A 803 24.48 -10.14 36.23
CA GLU A 803 23.09 -10.44 36.58
C GLU A 803 22.15 -10.03 35.43
N ILE A 804 21.74 -11.01 34.63
CA ILE A 804 20.75 -10.84 33.56
C ILE A 804 19.35 -10.90 34.15
N ARG A 805 18.51 -9.89 33.88
CA ARG A 805 17.11 -9.83 34.35
C ARG A 805 16.11 -9.71 33.21
N ILE A 806 15.05 -10.51 33.20
CA ILE A 806 13.92 -10.31 32.29
C ILE A 806 12.61 -10.45 33.06
N SER A 807 11.78 -9.39 33.03
CA SER A 807 10.56 -9.26 33.83
C SER A 807 10.82 -9.42 35.35
N ASP A 808 10.53 -10.61 35.88
CA ASP A 808 10.62 -11.02 37.28
C ASP A 808 11.65 -12.14 37.50
N GLN A 809 12.19 -12.71 36.42
CA GLN A 809 13.23 -13.72 36.46
C GLN A 809 14.62 -13.08 36.36
N HIS A 810 15.60 -13.72 36.97
CA HIS A 810 16.99 -13.29 36.95
C HIS A 810 17.92 -14.50 36.96
N ILE A 811 19.02 -14.40 36.22
CA ILE A 811 20.10 -15.40 36.16
C ILE A 811 21.41 -14.64 36.38
N THR A 812 22.29 -15.19 37.22
CA THR A 812 23.69 -14.73 37.31
C THR A 812 24.53 -15.69 36.48
N LEU A 813 25.48 -15.17 35.70
CA LEU A 813 26.35 -16.00 34.86
C LEU A 813 27.46 -16.63 35.72
N ASP A 814 27.49 -17.96 35.82
CA ASP A 814 28.57 -18.71 36.49
C ASP A 814 29.89 -18.71 35.70
N THR A 815 29.83 -18.41 34.39
CA THR A 815 30.96 -18.44 33.45
C THR A 815 30.80 -17.38 32.37
N ASP A 816 31.92 -16.87 31.86
CA ASP A 816 31.95 -16.03 30.65
C ASP A 816 31.29 -16.75 29.46
N LEU A 817 30.46 -16.03 28.70
CA LEU A 817 29.77 -16.50 27.51
C LEU A 817 30.16 -15.64 26.29
N ASP A 818 30.44 -16.29 25.16
CA ASP A 818 30.83 -15.68 23.88
C ASP A 818 29.61 -15.57 22.93
N GLY A 819 29.39 -14.38 22.39
CA GLY A 819 28.28 -14.00 21.51
C GLY A 819 26.82 -14.09 22.02
N PRO A 820 26.48 -14.14 23.33
CA PRO A 820 25.17 -14.60 23.77
C PRO A 820 24.04 -13.61 23.47
N VAL A 821 22.91 -14.15 23.02
CA VAL A 821 21.62 -13.45 22.95
C VAL A 821 20.69 -13.98 24.04
N PHE A 822 20.39 -13.16 25.05
CA PHE A 822 19.42 -13.52 26.10
C PHE A 822 18.01 -13.08 25.69
N CYS A 823 17.06 -14.02 25.72
CA CYS A 823 15.65 -13.74 25.42
C CYS A 823 14.71 -14.54 26.35
N TRP A 824 13.45 -14.10 26.43
CA TRP A 824 12.41 -14.83 27.14
C TRP A 824 11.87 -15.98 26.28
N ALA A 825 12.06 -17.22 26.72
CA ALA A 825 11.58 -18.41 26.01
C ALA A 825 11.20 -19.51 26.99
N GLU A 826 10.16 -20.28 26.68
CA GLU A 826 9.68 -21.43 27.48
C GLU A 826 9.32 -21.13 28.96
N ASN A 827 9.17 -19.83 29.30
CA ASN A 827 8.98 -19.23 30.63
C ASN A 827 10.25 -19.03 31.47
N GLU A 828 11.43 -19.22 30.88
CA GLU A 828 12.73 -18.95 31.51
C GLU A 828 13.54 -17.93 30.68
N VAL A 829 14.70 -17.53 31.19
CA VAL A 829 15.66 -16.69 30.47
C VAL A 829 16.67 -17.62 29.81
N LEU A 830 16.63 -17.73 28.49
CA LEU A 830 17.58 -18.55 27.74
C LEU A 830 18.67 -17.69 27.13
N ALA A 831 19.92 -18.13 27.24
CA ALA A 831 21.01 -17.69 26.37
C ALA A 831 20.97 -18.52 25.08
N ARG A 832 21.20 -17.87 23.94
CA ARG A 832 21.33 -18.45 22.60
C ARG A 832 22.63 -18.01 21.95
#